data_AF-A0A2I0P5A8-F1
#
_entry.id   AF-A0A2I0P5A8-F1
#
_cell.length_a   1.000
_cell.length_b   1.000
_cell.length_c   1.000
_cell.angle_alpha   90.00
_cell.angle_beta   90.00
_cell.angle_gamma   90.00
#
_symmetry.space_group_name_H-M   'P 1'
#
loop_
_entity.id
_entity.type
_entity.pdbx_description
1 polymer ?
#
loop_
_entity_poly.entity_id
_entity_poly.type
_entity_poly.pdbx_seq_one_letter_code
_entity_poly.pdbx_strand_id
1 'polypeptide(L)'
;MIPEPAAKKFLYWCDQCNVPLIGRTCACKTRVREIPLLQPHDVRPALAADMALIRRLLAEQFGDIPLPHVVLLNKTGGVDRADLVIMHGDRFGWLSFDPIARKFSLDIAPEALPYILQHATRGIIDLEAEPAVSAHKGRIGGKRFSLATAVPDGTVIVSYKNRFGTGVVKDGQVRVKELVSVAPRTRPDPDWDVVIEKNRYHLKNLERNAVRTIKKHMNDRPCVNVSFSGGKDSTAVLHLARKAGVEKAFFIDTGIELPETVAFVESEGVEIVRKGGDFFQAVEKVGPPGKDHRWCCKLLKLHPLKLYLAELGPCVTIQGNRWYESWNRADLDETSQNPANPLQLNVSPIRNWRALEVFLYLWWQKAPMNPLYEKGLERIGCYLCPAVLESEYEGLREMHPELTGRWDEFLVRWGEKTGMPDAYHQWGLWRWRALPPKMREVCRDRGIAVNEDFTLQEAPESRTTPAQKIVEMAATKTLKTPEPAGNEFTPDEIREDFPILGDIIYLDNAATSFSPEPVVEALVEFEHRYRANVGRGVHRLTRIASQRYWHAHEKVARFIGGEAGGTVFTKNATESINMVAQGLSWKPGDRVVTTILEHHSNLLPWRTLEKQGVALDVIGIDADYSLDLAALEEALAGGSVRLVAVTHASNVLGVTTPIPEIVRLCRKHGALLLVDAAQSLPHMPVNVADLGCDFLCFSGHKLFGPTGTGVLWMRDLLLEPSVLGGGMVTSVTAEGYVPAEGYQRYEAGTPSVGGGIALGVAVDYLSVIGMEKIHRHEERLTARLIAGLSRVDGVTVYAARTPEARIGVVSFTIDGVHPQEAAQMLDEEADILVRSGHHCCQPLMDYLNLPEGTVRASLAAYTTEHEIDLLIAAVGEISRGR
;
A
#
# COMPACT_ATOMS: atom_id res chain seq x y z
N MET A 1 27.27 16.65 -21.52
CA MET A 1 27.11 15.39 -20.76
C MET A 1 25.63 15.13 -20.65
N ILE A 2 25.13 14.06 -21.28
CA ILE A 2 23.74 13.62 -21.12
C ILE A 2 23.59 13.18 -19.65
N PRO A 3 22.57 13.65 -18.89
CA PRO A 3 22.33 13.15 -17.55
C PRO A 3 22.14 11.63 -17.60
N GLU A 4 22.81 10.88 -16.72
CA GLU A 4 22.52 9.44 -16.59
C GLU A 4 21.04 9.25 -16.27
N PRO A 5 20.34 8.27 -16.90
CA PRO A 5 18.93 8.03 -16.63
C PRO A 5 18.75 7.68 -15.16
N ALA A 6 17.62 8.11 -14.59
CA ALA A 6 17.33 8.01 -13.16
C ALA A 6 17.68 6.60 -12.57
N ALA A 7 17.38 5.48 -13.24
CA ALA A 7 17.76 4.14 -12.78
C ALA A 7 18.76 3.41 -13.71
N LYS A 8 19.81 2.81 -13.14
CA LYS A 8 20.84 1.97 -13.79
C LYS A 8 20.28 0.57 -14.08
N LYS A 9 19.55 0.44 -15.19
CA LYS A 9 18.90 -0.81 -15.62
C LYS A 9 19.84 -1.87 -16.19
N PHE A 10 21.09 -1.50 -16.47
CA PHE A 10 22.06 -2.37 -17.13
C PHE A 10 23.33 -2.49 -16.31
N LEU A 11 23.90 -3.69 -16.30
CA LEU A 11 25.28 -3.95 -15.94
C LEU A 11 26.11 -3.93 -17.22
N TYR A 12 27.24 -3.23 -17.20
CA TYR A 12 28.18 -3.23 -18.32
C TYR A 12 29.21 -4.33 -18.10
N TRP A 13 29.60 -5.03 -19.17
CA TRP A 13 30.60 -6.10 -19.11
C TRP A 13 31.64 -5.93 -20.21
N CYS A 14 32.92 -5.97 -19.85
CA CYS A 14 34.00 -5.99 -20.83
C CYS A 14 34.26 -7.44 -21.25
N ASP A 15 33.94 -7.80 -22.49
CA ASP A 15 34.13 -9.19 -22.94
C ASP A 15 35.62 -9.57 -23.08
N GLN A 16 36.50 -8.60 -23.36
CA GLN A 16 37.95 -8.85 -23.49
C GLN A 16 38.62 -9.04 -22.12
N CYS A 17 38.35 -8.17 -21.15
CA CYS A 17 38.91 -8.30 -19.80
C CYS A 17 38.12 -9.28 -18.93
N ASN A 18 36.93 -9.67 -19.37
CA ASN A 18 35.95 -10.47 -18.64
C ASN A 18 35.62 -9.91 -17.23
N VAL A 19 35.41 -8.59 -17.13
CA VAL A 19 35.07 -7.92 -15.86
C VAL A 19 33.77 -7.11 -15.97
N PRO A 20 33.01 -7.01 -14.86
CA PRO A 20 31.91 -6.06 -14.75
C PRO A 20 32.43 -4.63 -14.67
N LEU A 21 31.66 -3.71 -15.24
CA LEU A 21 31.94 -2.29 -15.24
C LEU A 21 30.78 -1.50 -14.64
N ILE A 22 31.11 -0.54 -13.79
CA ILE A 22 30.15 0.40 -13.19
C ILE A 22 29.87 1.61 -14.10
N GLY A 23 30.59 1.72 -15.23
CA GLY A 23 30.38 2.70 -16.29
C GLY A 23 30.52 2.08 -17.69
N ARG A 24 30.19 2.86 -18.74
CA ARG A 24 30.14 2.39 -20.14
C ARG A 24 31.49 2.09 -20.79
N THR A 25 32.58 2.44 -20.13
CA THR A 25 33.92 2.37 -20.72
C THR A 25 34.83 1.50 -19.85
N CYS A 26 35.50 0.54 -20.50
CA CYS A 26 36.61 -0.19 -19.91
C CYS A 26 37.93 0.55 -20.12
N ALA A 27 38.88 0.42 -19.20
CA ALA A 27 40.23 0.95 -19.39
C ALA A 27 40.96 0.37 -20.62
N CYS A 28 40.58 -0.83 -21.09
CA CYS A 28 41.16 -1.46 -22.29
C CYS A 28 40.58 -0.95 -23.63
N LYS A 29 39.60 -0.03 -23.59
CA LYS A 29 38.99 0.63 -24.78
C LYS A 29 38.23 -0.28 -25.77
N THR A 30 37.95 -1.54 -25.43
CA THR A 30 37.20 -2.46 -26.31
C THR A 30 35.70 -2.49 -26.05
N ARG A 31 34.99 -3.30 -26.84
CA ARG A 31 33.52 -3.41 -26.84
C ARG A 31 32.99 -3.80 -25.47
N VAL A 32 32.02 -3.03 -25.00
CA VAL A 32 31.29 -3.25 -23.75
C VAL A 32 29.91 -3.78 -24.09
N ARG A 33 29.50 -4.87 -23.43
CA ARG A 33 28.17 -5.48 -23.54
C ARG A 33 27.27 -4.96 -22.42
N GLU A 34 26.01 -4.73 -22.75
CA GLU A 34 24.97 -4.38 -21.77
C GLU A 34 24.20 -5.64 -21.36
N ILE A 35 24.14 -5.89 -20.05
CA ILE A 35 23.40 -6.99 -19.45
C ILE A 35 22.20 -6.39 -18.74
N PRO A 36 20.96 -6.67 -19.19
CA PRO A 36 19.77 -6.15 -18.53
C PRO A 36 19.63 -6.78 -17.14
N LEU A 37 19.52 -5.93 -16.12
CA LEU A 37 19.27 -6.32 -14.74
C LEU A 37 17.77 -6.44 -14.49
N LEU A 38 17.41 -7.35 -13.60
CA LEU A 38 16.05 -7.51 -13.08
C LEU A 38 15.82 -6.57 -11.90
N GLN A 39 14.57 -6.13 -11.72
CA GLN A 39 14.18 -5.23 -10.63
C GLN A 39 14.44 -5.87 -9.25
N PRO A 40 14.99 -5.11 -8.28
CA PRO A 40 15.14 -3.65 -8.25
C PRO A 40 16.38 -3.08 -8.97
N HIS A 41 17.10 -3.90 -9.75
CA HIS A 41 18.36 -3.57 -10.44
C HIS A 41 19.57 -3.43 -9.51
N ASP A 42 19.46 -3.91 -8.26
CA ASP A 42 20.63 -4.06 -7.38
C ASP A 42 21.41 -5.31 -7.76
N VAL A 43 22.73 -5.16 -7.83
CA VAL A 43 23.66 -6.24 -8.13
C VAL A 43 24.81 -6.15 -7.14
N ARG A 44 25.26 -7.29 -6.63
CA ARG A 44 26.37 -7.39 -5.69
C ARG A 44 27.32 -8.53 -6.07
N PRO A 45 28.58 -8.48 -5.60
CA PRO A 45 29.45 -9.66 -5.59
C PRO A 45 28.83 -10.83 -4.83
N ALA A 46 29.05 -12.04 -5.33
CA ALA A 46 28.93 -13.25 -4.52
C ALA A 46 30.15 -13.33 -3.60
N LEU A 47 29.93 -13.42 -2.28
CA LEU A 47 30.99 -13.49 -1.27
C LEU A 47 31.30 -14.94 -0.91
N ALA A 48 32.18 -15.19 0.06
CA ALA A 48 32.68 -16.54 0.36
C ALA A 48 31.57 -17.58 0.58
N ALA A 49 30.58 -17.28 1.42
CA ALA A 49 29.43 -18.16 1.65
C ALA A 49 28.57 -18.39 0.40
N ASP A 50 28.35 -17.35 -0.42
CA ASP A 50 27.59 -17.49 -1.68
C ASP A 50 28.35 -18.39 -2.67
N MET A 51 29.66 -18.20 -2.79
CA MET A 51 30.52 -18.99 -3.67
C MET A 51 30.57 -20.46 -3.24
N ALA A 52 30.66 -20.72 -1.93
CA ALA A 52 30.59 -22.07 -1.37
C ALA A 52 29.22 -22.72 -1.65
N LEU A 53 28.13 -21.98 -1.47
CA LEU A 53 26.77 -22.44 -1.75
C LEU A 53 26.58 -22.79 -3.23
N ILE A 54 26.93 -21.90 -4.14
CA ILE A 54 26.80 -22.12 -5.59
C ILE A 54 27.65 -23.31 -6.02
N ARG A 55 28.90 -23.42 -5.53
CA ARG A 55 29.78 -24.55 -5.83
C ARG A 55 29.17 -25.86 -5.37
N ARG A 56 28.62 -25.90 -4.15
CA ARG A 56 27.97 -27.10 -3.60
C ARG A 56 26.77 -27.51 -4.45
N LEU A 57 25.87 -26.58 -4.80
CA LEU A 57 24.69 -26.88 -5.61
C LEU A 57 25.03 -27.38 -7.02
N LEU A 58 26.05 -26.78 -7.66
CA LEU A 58 26.56 -27.28 -8.94
C LEU A 58 27.21 -28.65 -8.81
N ALA A 59 28.02 -28.86 -7.77
CA ALA A 59 28.65 -30.14 -7.49
C ALA A 59 27.60 -31.24 -7.36
N GLU A 60 26.57 -31.02 -6.52
CA GLU A 60 25.46 -31.94 -6.29
C GLU A 60 24.74 -32.34 -7.58
N GLN A 61 24.48 -31.40 -8.49
CA GLN A 61 23.70 -31.64 -9.70
C GLN A 61 24.53 -32.12 -10.90
N PHE A 62 25.68 -31.52 -11.16
CA PHE A 62 26.43 -31.68 -12.42
C PHE A 62 27.86 -32.22 -12.24
N GLY A 63 28.35 -32.34 -11.00
CA GLY A 63 29.75 -32.69 -10.72
C GLY A 63 30.61 -31.44 -10.52
N ASP A 64 31.93 -31.60 -10.42
CA ASP A 64 32.84 -30.49 -10.10
C ASP A 64 32.92 -29.47 -11.25
N ILE A 65 32.14 -28.39 -11.16
CA ILE A 65 32.12 -27.29 -12.12
C ILE A 65 32.98 -26.14 -11.58
N PRO A 66 34.04 -25.72 -12.28
CA PRO A 66 34.84 -24.59 -11.86
C PRO A 66 34.04 -23.28 -11.90
N LEU A 67 34.11 -22.53 -10.80
CA LEU A 67 33.52 -21.19 -10.71
C LEU A 67 34.58 -20.13 -11.02
N PRO A 68 34.25 -19.08 -11.80
CA PRO A 68 35.15 -17.95 -11.96
C PRO A 68 35.29 -17.16 -10.66
N HIS A 69 36.37 -16.40 -10.51
CA HIS A 69 36.59 -15.54 -9.34
C HIS A 69 35.54 -14.42 -9.23
N VAL A 70 35.04 -13.94 -10.37
CA VAL A 70 34.05 -12.86 -10.44
C VAL A 70 32.67 -13.42 -10.75
N VAL A 71 31.87 -13.55 -9.69
CA VAL A 71 30.44 -13.91 -9.74
C VAL A 71 29.62 -12.78 -9.15
N LEU A 72 28.52 -12.44 -9.81
CA LEU A 72 27.58 -11.42 -9.37
C LEU A 72 26.20 -12.03 -9.10
N LEU A 73 25.51 -11.47 -8.12
CA LEU A 73 24.13 -11.78 -7.78
C LEU A 73 23.28 -10.54 -8.03
N ASN A 74 22.33 -10.65 -8.96
CA ASN A 74 21.31 -9.64 -9.18
C ASN A 74 20.03 -10.03 -8.45
N LYS A 75 19.70 -9.27 -7.42
CA LYS A 75 18.53 -9.48 -6.56
C LYS A 75 17.23 -9.40 -7.35
N THR A 76 16.32 -10.35 -7.10
CA THR A 76 14.99 -10.40 -7.72
C THR A 76 13.90 -10.60 -6.67
N GLY A 77 12.62 -10.43 -7.04
CA GLY A 77 11.50 -10.69 -6.15
C GLY A 77 11.14 -12.17 -6.05
N GLY A 78 11.30 -12.78 -4.88
CA GLY A 78 11.02 -14.20 -4.59
C GLY A 78 9.94 -14.42 -3.52
N VAL A 79 9.69 -15.69 -3.18
CA VAL A 79 8.98 -16.08 -1.94
C VAL A 79 9.86 -15.70 -0.74
N ASP A 80 11.14 -16.06 -0.82
CA ASP A 80 12.21 -15.60 0.06
C ASP A 80 13.39 -15.09 -0.80
N ARG A 81 14.60 -15.65 -0.67
CA ARG A 81 15.76 -15.31 -1.50
C ARG A 81 15.61 -15.83 -2.93
N ALA A 82 15.85 -14.93 -3.89
CA ALA A 82 15.86 -15.23 -5.32
C ALA A 82 16.85 -14.30 -6.04
N ASP A 83 17.98 -14.84 -6.49
CA ASP A 83 19.06 -14.11 -7.12
C ASP A 83 19.35 -14.66 -8.51
N LEU A 84 19.42 -13.78 -9.51
CA LEU A 84 20.00 -14.11 -10.81
C LEU A 84 21.53 -14.13 -10.67
N VAL A 85 22.12 -15.30 -10.87
CA VAL A 85 23.56 -15.52 -10.90
C VAL A 85 24.11 -15.09 -12.26
N ILE A 86 25.11 -14.20 -12.25
CA ILE A 86 25.76 -13.69 -13.46
C ILE A 86 27.24 -14.09 -13.41
N MET A 87 27.69 -14.78 -14.45
CA MET A 87 29.07 -15.25 -14.63
C MET A 87 29.51 -14.98 -16.06
N HIS A 88 30.75 -14.54 -16.29
CA HIS A 88 31.27 -14.24 -17.63
C HIS A 88 30.42 -13.22 -18.44
N GLY A 89 29.60 -12.42 -17.75
CA GLY A 89 28.64 -11.50 -18.33
C GLY A 89 27.42 -12.18 -18.96
N ASP A 90 27.18 -13.43 -18.63
CA ASP A 90 26.03 -14.23 -19.05
C ASP A 90 25.13 -14.55 -17.85
N ARG A 91 23.83 -14.73 -18.12
CA ARG A 91 22.84 -15.14 -17.11
C ARG A 91 23.06 -16.62 -16.84
N PHE A 92 23.72 -16.94 -15.73
CA PHE A 92 24.13 -18.31 -15.44
C PHE A 92 22.96 -19.16 -14.91
N GLY A 93 22.13 -18.59 -14.05
CA GLY A 93 20.99 -19.30 -13.47
C GLY A 93 20.33 -18.54 -12.33
N TRP A 94 19.33 -19.15 -11.70
CA TRP A 94 18.60 -18.58 -10.57
C TRP A 94 18.89 -19.36 -9.30
N LEU A 95 19.50 -18.69 -8.32
CA LEU A 95 19.67 -19.19 -6.96
C LEU A 95 18.43 -18.81 -6.16
N SER A 96 17.70 -19.81 -5.66
CA SER A 96 16.45 -19.58 -4.90
C SER A 96 16.44 -20.39 -3.61
N PHE A 97 15.76 -19.86 -2.58
CA PHE A 97 15.50 -20.57 -1.33
C PHE A 97 14.00 -20.87 -1.20
N ASP A 98 13.68 -22.13 -0.90
CA ASP A 98 12.34 -22.55 -0.52
C ASP A 98 12.20 -22.53 1.02
N PRO A 99 11.40 -21.62 1.61
CA PRO A 99 11.25 -21.52 3.06
C PRO A 99 10.48 -22.68 3.70
N ILE A 100 9.76 -23.49 2.92
CA ILE A 100 9.04 -24.66 3.40
C ILE A 100 9.99 -25.86 3.47
N ALA A 101 10.67 -26.12 2.36
CA ALA A 101 11.64 -27.22 2.29
C ALA A 101 12.97 -26.89 3.00
N ARG A 102 13.19 -25.61 3.32
CA ARG A 102 14.40 -25.05 3.91
C ARG A 102 15.66 -25.40 3.12
N LYS A 103 15.54 -25.31 1.79
CA LYS A 103 16.59 -25.74 0.85
C LYS A 103 16.83 -24.69 -0.21
N PHE A 104 18.11 -24.53 -0.53
CA PHE A 104 18.55 -23.80 -1.70
C PHE A 104 18.49 -24.67 -2.95
N SER A 105 18.21 -24.03 -4.07
CA SER A 105 18.27 -24.62 -5.41
C SER A 105 18.95 -23.64 -6.37
N LEU A 106 19.60 -24.19 -7.40
CA LEU A 106 20.20 -23.43 -8.49
C LEU A 106 19.67 -23.94 -9.82
N ASP A 107 18.84 -23.13 -10.47
CA ASP A 107 18.30 -23.45 -11.79
C ASP A 107 19.16 -22.81 -12.88
N ILE A 108 19.99 -23.61 -13.54
CA ILE A 108 20.86 -23.13 -14.62
C ILE A 108 20.06 -22.66 -15.84
N ALA A 109 20.56 -21.62 -16.50
CA ALA A 109 20.03 -21.09 -17.75
C ALA A 109 20.75 -21.70 -18.96
N PRO A 110 20.16 -21.68 -20.17
CA PRO A 110 20.82 -22.15 -21.39
C PRO A 110 22.20 -21.50 -21.64
N GLU A 111 22.39 -20.25 -21.23
CA GLU A 111 23.64 -19.50 -21.38
C GLU A 111 24.78 -20.05 -20.49
N ALA A 112 24.48 -20.89 -19.50
CA ALA A 112 25.49 -21.57 -18.69
C ALA A 112 26.07 -22.83 -19.35
N LEU A 113 25.34 -23.44 -20.30
CA LEU A 113 25.73 -24.70 -20.95
C LEU A 113 27.13 -24.66 -21.59
N PRO A 114 27.55 -23.58 -22.29
CA PRO A 114 28.92 -23.48 -22.82
C PRO A 114 30.04 -23.65 -21.80
N TYR A 115 29.75 -23.38 -20.52
CA TYR A 115 30.72 -23.43 -19.42
C TYR A 115 30.61 -24.73 -18.61
N ILE A 116 29.39 -25.26 -18.46
CA ILE A 116 29.12 -26.46 -17.67
C ILE A 116 29.46 -27.74 -18.43
N LEU A 117 29.09 -27.84 -19.73
CA LEU A 117 29.14 -29.10 -20.49
C LEU A 117 30.53 -29.72 -20.58
N GLN A 118 31.59 -28.90 -20.56
CA GLN A 118 32.97 -29.39 -20.65
C GLN A 118 33.47 -30.04 -19.34
N HIS A 119 32.74 -29.86 -18.23
CA HIS A 119 33.10 -30.35 -16.89
C HIS A 119 32.02 -31.26 -16.28
N ALA A 120 30.78 -31.20 -16.78
CA ALA A 120 29.69 -31.98 -16.22
C ALA A 120 29.92 -33.48 -16.36
N THR A 121 29.91 -34.20 -15.23
CA THR A 121 30.07 -35.66 -15.16
C THR A 121 28.77 -36.38 -14.84
N ARG A 122 27.73 -35.63 -14.44
CA ARG A 122 26.39 -36.13 -14.12
C ARG A 122 25.32 -35.08 -14.44
N GLY A 123 24.04 -35.45 -14.27
CA GLY A 123 22.91 -34.53 -14.47
C GLY A 123 22.60 -34.22 -15.94
N ILE A 124 23.11 -35.04 -16.88
CA ILE A 124 22.81 -34.96 -18.31
C ILE A 124 21.90 -36.13 -18.69
N ILE A 125 20.74 -35.82 -19.27
CA ILE A 125 19.80 -36.81 -19.80
C ILE A 125 19.92 -36.84 -21.32
N ASP A 126 20.30 -37.99 -21.87
CA ASP A 126 20.25 -38.22 -23.31
C ASP A 126 18.85 -38.59 -23.76
N LEU A 127 18.15 -37.64 -24.37
CA LEU A 127 16.78 -37.83 -24.82
C LEU A 127 16.68 -38.76 -26.04
N GLU A 128 17.77 -39.05 -26.75
CA GLU A 128 17.73 -40.06 -27.82
C GLU A 128 17.57 -41.47 -27.27
N ALA A 129 18.13 -41.73 -26.09
CA ALA A 129 18.04 -43.01 -25.40
C ALA A 129 16.65 -43.25 -24.78
N GLU A 130 15.79 -42.23 -24.71
CA GLU A 130 14.46 -42.32 -24.07
C GLU A 130 13.37 -42.76 -25.06
N PRO A 131 12.71 -43.92 -24.86
CA PRO A 131 11.72 -44.47 -25.80
C PRO A 131 10.54 -43.53 -26.06
N ALA A 132 10.09 -42.82 -25.02
CA ALA A 132 8.99 -41.86 -25.09
C ALA A 132 9.31 -40.65 -25.99
N VAL A 133 10.58 -40.28 -26.10
CA VAL A 133 11.03 -39.17 -26.95
C VAL A 133 11.26 -39.66 -28.38
N SER A 134 11.84 -40.85 -28.55
CA SER A 134 12.10 -41.45 -29.86
C SER A 134 10.81 -41.71 -30.68
N ALA A 135 9.69 -41.97 -30.01
CA ALA A 135 8.38 -42.10 -30.64
C ALA A 135 7.72 -40.76 -31.04
N HIS A 136 8.24 -39.62 -30.57
CA HIS A 136 7.63 -38.31 -30.78
C HIS A 136 8.02 -37.70 -32.13
N LYS A 137 7.02 -37.30 -32.92
CA LYS A 137 7.22 -36.56 -34.19
C LYS A 137 7.01 -35.06 -33.95
N GLY A 138 8.07 -34.26 -34.08
CA GLY A 138 7.99 -32.79 -34.03
C GLY A 138 9.05 -32.13 -33.14
N ARG A 139 8.84 -30.84 -32.78
CA ARG A 139 9.70 -30.11 -31.83
C ARG A 139 9.45 -30.60 -30.40
N ILE A 140 10.52 -30.91 -29.69
CA ILE A 140 10.46 -31.41 -28.30
C ILE A 140 10.58 -30.30 -27.23
N GLY A 141 11.00 -29.08 -27.59
CA GLY A 141 11.02 -27.94 -26.67
C GLY A 141 9.63 -27.64 -26.12
N GLY A 142 9.54 -27.41 -24.80
CA GLY A 142 8.30 -27.17 -24.06
C GLY A 142 7.48 -28.42 -23.71
N LYS A 143 7.90 -29.62 -24.15
CA LYS A 143 7.17 -30.89 -23.93
C LYS A 143 7.64 -31.61 -22.66
N ARG A 144 6.82 -32.55 -22.20
CA ARG A 144 7.12 -33.46 -21.08
C ARG A 144 7.24 -34.88 -21.59
N PHE A 145 8.22 -35.62 -21.10
CA PHE A 145 8.45 -37.01 -21.43
C PHE A 145 8.73 -37.80 -20.16
N SER A 146 8.15 -39.00 -20.06
CA SER A 146 8.51 -39.94 -19.00
C SER A 146 9.92 -40.48 -19.22
N LEU A 147 10.69 -40.58 -18.15
CA LEU A 147 12.03 -41.14 -18.17
C LEU A 147 11.99 -42.64 -17.86
N ALA A 148 12.77 -43.43 -18.61
CA ALA A 148 12.90 -44.87 -18.37
C ALA A 148 13.77 -45.17 -17.14
N THR A 149 14.75 -44.31 -16.86
CA THR A 149 15.61 -44.41 -15.68
C THR A 149 15.18 -43.40 -14.63
N ALA A 150 15.18 -43.80 -13.36
CA ALA A 150 14.90 -42.89 -12.26
C ALA A 150 15.99 -41.80 -12.17
N VAL A 151 15.59 -40.55 -12.39
CA VAL A 151 16.44 -39.37 -12.23
C VAL A 151 15.87 -38.54 -11.07
N PRO A 152 16.70 -38.04 -10.14
CA PRO A 152 16.23 -37.17 -9.06
C PRO A 152 15.51 -35.92 -9.59
N ASP A 153 14.48 -35.49 -8.88
CA ASP A 153 13.78 -34.24 -9.17
C ASP A 153 14.74 -33.04 -9.11
N GLY A 154 14.59 -32.11 -10.05
CA GLY A 154 15.44 -30.92 -10.14
C GLY A 154 15.79 -30.52 -11.57
N THR A 155 16.64 -29.50 -11.68
CA THR A 155 17.14 -29.02 -12.97
C THR A 155 18.19 -29.98 -13.53
N VAL A 156 18.08 -30.30 -14.81
CA VAL A 156 18.98 -31.21 -15.55
C VAL A 156 19.41 -30.57 -16.87
N ILE A 157 20.50 -31.06 -17.42
CA ILE A 157 20.88 -30.83 -18.81
C ILE A 157 20.23 -31.91 -19.66
N VAL A 158 19.73 -31.55 -20.83
CA VAL A 158 19.18 -32.50 -21.80
C VAL A 158 19.98 -32.44 -23.09
N SER A 159 20.29 -33.59 -23.68
CA SER A 159 20.89 -33.70 -25.02
C SER A 159 19.93 -34.37 -26.00
N TYR A 160 19.89 -33.89 -27.24
CA TYR A 160 19.12 -34.49 -28.34
C TYR A 160 19.67 -34.03 -29.69
N LYS A 161 20.06 -34.96 -30.57
CA LYS A 161 20.57 -34.72 -31.93
C LYS A 161 21.71 -33.72 -31.96
N ASN A 162 22.72 -33.93 -31.11
CA ASN A 162 23.87 -33.03 -30.90
C ASN A 162 23.49 -31.59 -30.51
N ARG A 163 22.31 -31.39 -29.92
CA ARG A 163 21.88 -30.13 -29.28
C ARG A 163 21.73 -30.34 -27.80
N PHE A 164 21.90 -29.26 -27.04
CA PHE A 164 21.83 -29.26 -25.60
C PHE A 164 20.82 -28.23 -25.11
N GLY A 165 20.28 -28.48 -23.93
CA GLY A 165 19.26 -27.64 -23.33
C GLY A 165 19.18 -27.83 -21.83
N THR A 166 18.30 -27.07 -21.19
CA THR A 166 17.94 -27.26 -19.79
C THR A 166 16.56 -27.90 -19.68
N GLY A 167 16.39 -28.77 -18.69
CA GLY A 167 15.14 -29.44 -18.38
C GLY A 167 14.86 -29.42 -16.88
N VAL A 168 13.64 -29.76 -16.50
CA VAL A 168 13.27 -29.98 -15.10
C VAL A 168 12.67 -31.37 -14.98
N VAL A 169 13.25 -32.20 -14.13
CA VAL A 169 12.68 -33.50 -13.74
C VAL A 169 11.75 -33.27 -12.56
N LYS A 170 10.54 -33.81 -12.68
CA LYS A 170 9.58 -33.86 -11.59
C LYS A 170 8.71 -35.11 -11.76
N ASP A 171 8.54 -35.88 -10.69
CA ASP A 171 7.67 -37.07 -10.66
C ASP A 171 8.04 -38.09 -11.78
N GLY A 172 9.34 -38.28 -12.03
CA GLY A 172 9.84 -39.20 -13.06
C GLY A 172 9.63 -38.73 -14.51
N GLN A 173 9.20 -37.48 -14.73
CA GLN A 173 9.06 -36.88 -16.05
C GLN A 173 10.04 -35.71 -16.23
N VAL A 174 10.66 -35.60 -17.40
CA VAL A 174 11.45 -34.44 -17.78
C VAL A 174 10.62 -33.48 -18.62
N ARG A 175 10.55 -32.21 -18.18
CA ARG A 175 10.08 -31.09 -19.01
C ARG A 175 11.28 -30.45 -19.71
N VAL A 176 11.34 -30.57 -21.03
CA VAL A 176 12.37 -29.93 -21.85
C VAL A 176 12.02 -28.45 -22.02
N LYS A 177 12.90 -27.52 -21.64
CA LYS A 177 12.65 -26.08 -21.84
C LYS A 177 12.90 -25.71 -23.31
N GLU A 178 14.16 -25.71 -23.72
CA GLU A 178 14.62 -25.37 -25.07
C GLU A 178 15.90 -26.12 -25.41
N LEU A 179 16.15 -26.40 -26.69
CA LEU A 179 17.37 -27.04 -27.19
C LEU A 179 18.08 -26.13 -28.20
N VAL A 180 19.36 -25.89 -27.94
CA VAL A 180 20.24 -25.04 -28.75
C VAL A 180 21.52 -25.78 -29.10
N SER A 181 22.20 -25.35 -30.17
CA SER A 181 23.57 -25.80 -30.43
C SER A 181 24.51 -25.10 -29.45
N VAL A 182 25.29 -25.86 -28.70
CA VAL A 182 26.22 -25.35 -27.70
C VAL A 182 27.66 -25.65 -28.13
N ALA A 183 28.49 -24.61 -28.18
CA ALA A 183 29.93 -24.73 -28.35
C ALA A 183 30.61 -24.37 -27.01
N PRO A 184 31.56 -25.17 -26.50
CA PRO A 184 32.31 -24.86 -25.29
C PRO A 184 32.97 -23.48 -25.36
N ARG A 185 32.98 -22.75 -24.25
CA ARG A 185 33.58 -21.42 -24.14
C ARG A 185 34.50 -21.33 -22.94
N THR A 186 35.70 -20.81 -23.16
CA THR A 186 36.62 -20.41 -22.10
C THR A 186 36.83 -18.90 -22.18
N ARG A 187 36.86 -18.23 -21.04
CA ARG A 187 37.14 -16.78 -20.94
C ARG A 187 38.26 -16.54 -19.92
N PRO A 188 38.96 -15.39 -19.98
CA PRO A 188 39.86 -14.97 -18.90
C PRO A 188 39.13 -15.00 -17.54
N ASP A 189 39.83 -15.38 -16.49
CA ASP A 189 39.28 -15.45 -15.12
C ASP A 189 39.99 -14.43 -14.21
N PRO A 190 39.62 -13.15 -14.30
CA PRO A 190 40.24 -12.09 -13.50
C PRO A 190 39.77 -12.16 -12.04
N ASP A 191 40.63 -11.73 -11.11
CA ASP A 191 40.23 -11.48 -9.73
C ASP A 191 39.58 -10.10 -9.54
N TRP A 192 39.16 -9.81 -8.30
CA TRP A 192 38.56 -8.52 -7.94
C TRP A 192 39.54 -7.34 -8.02
N ASP A 193 40.85 -7.56 -7.89
CA ASP A 193 41.85 -6.49 -8.03
C ASP A 193 41.89 -5.95 -9.46
N VAL A 194 41.80 -6.84 -10.45
CA VAL A 194 41.64 -6.46 -11.86
C VAL A 194 40.32 -5.70 -12.08
N VAL A 195 39.21 -6.15 -11.49
CA VAL A 195 37.91 -5.43 -11.58
C VAL A 195 38.04 -4.01 -11.03
N ILE A 196 38.67 -3.83 -9.87
CA ILE A 196 38.89 -2.52 -9.24
C ILE A 196 39.77 -1.65 -10.16
N GLU A 197 40.85 -2.20 -10.69
CA GLU A 197 41.76 -1.49 -11.59
C GLU A 197 41.02 -0.97 -12.84
N LYS A 198 40.21 -1.82 -13.49
CA LYS A 198 39.44 -1.43 -14.68
C LYS A 198 38.33 -0.42 -14.38
N ASN A 199 37.83 -0.36 -13.15
CA ASN A 199 36.81 0.60 -12.71
C ASN A 199 37.39 1.85 -11.99
N ARG A 200 38.71 1.95 -11.82
CA ARG A 200 39.37 2.98 -11.00
C ARG A 200 38.94 4.42 -11.35
N TYR A 201 38.81 4.74 -12.64
CA TYR A 201 38.35 6.05 -13.09
C TYR A 201 36.93 6.37 -12.59
N HIS A 202 36.01 5.40 -12.72
CA HIS A 202 34.62 5.56 -12.30
C HIS A 202 34.51 5.63 -10.77
N LEU A 203 35.28 4.81 -10.04
CA LEU A 203 35.33 4.83 -8.58
C LEU A 203 35.81 6.19 -8.03
N LYS A 204 36.85 6.78 -8.63
CA LYS A 204 37.31 8.14 -8.29
C LYS A 204 36.21 9.19 -8.49
N ASN A 205 35.43 9.07 -9.56
CA ASN A 205 34.33 9.98 -9.83
C ASN A 205 33.19 9.82 -8.81
N LEU A 206 32.83 8.58 -8.46
CA LEU A 206 31.83 8.29 -7.43
C LEU A 206 32.22 8.89 -6.07
N GLU A 207 33.47 8.66 -5.64
CA GLU A 207 34.00 9.24 -4.41
C GLU A 207 33.93 10.77 -4.42
N ARG A 208 34.46 11.40 -5.49
CA ARG A 208 34.47 12.86 -5.60
C ARG A 208 33.06 13.45 -5.54
N ASN A 209 32.10 12.81 -6.21
CA ASN A 209 30.71 13.26 -6.19
C ASN A 209 30.09 13.13 -4.80
N ALA A 210 30.27 11.98 -4.14
CA ALA A 210 29.73 11.75 -2.80
C ALA A 210 30.34 12.70 -1.75
N VAL A 211 31.66 12.89 -1.77
CA VAL A 211 32.34 13.87 -0.89
C VAL A 211 31.86 15.30 -1.16
N ARG A 212 31.66 15.66 -2.43
CA ARG A 212 31.11 16.97 -2.79
C ARG A 212 29.69 17.16 -2.26
N THR A 213 28.83 16.15 -2.35
CA THR A 213 27.47 16.19 -1.79
C THR A 213 27.50 16.39 -0.28
N ILE A 214 28.39 15.69 0.44
CA ILE A 214 28.58 15.90 1.88
C ILE A 214 29.03 17.33 2.18
N LYS A 215 30.08 17.81 1.51
CA LYS A 215 30.62 19.17 1.73
C LYS A 215 29.63 20.28 1.42
N LYS A 216 28.73 20.04 0.45
CA LYS A 216 27.66 20.97 0.09
C LYS A 216 26.68 21.19 1.25
N HIS A 217 26.38 20.14 2.01
CA HIS A 217 25.31 20.15 3.01
C HIS A 217 25.78 20.15 4.46
N MET A 218 27.05 19.81 4.74
CA MET A 218 27.53 19.62 6.11
C MET A 218 27.45 20.88 7.00
N ASN A 219 27.30 22.07 6.41
CA ASN A 219 27.18 23.34 7.12
C ASN A 219 25.73 23.88 7.15
N ASP A 220 24.75 23.12 6.64
CA ASP A 220 23.33 23.54 6.63
C ASP A 220 22.72 23.58 8.05
N ARG A 221 23.40 22.98 9.04
CA ARG A 221 23.08 23.01 10.47
C ARG A 221 24.36 23.13 11.31
N PRO A 222 24.27 23.58 12.58
CA PRO A 222 25.43 23.74 13.47
C PRO A 222 26.21 22.46 13.77
N CYS A 223 25.56 21.30 13.69
CA CYS A 223 26.18 20.00 13.95
C CYS A 223 26.10 19.10 12.72
N VAL A 224 27.12 18.26 12.51
CA VAL A 224 27.13 17.22 11.48
C VAL A 224 27.62 15.91 12.06
N ASN A 225 26.93 14.82 11.73
CA ASN A 225 27.26 13.47 12.18
C ASN A 225 26.96 12.42 11.10
N VAL A 226 27.42 11.20 11.33
CA VAL A 226 27.13 10.02 10.50
C VAL A 226 26.24 9.07 11.28
N SER A 227 25.13 8.66 10.68
CA SER A 227 24.35 7.52 11.17
C SER A 227 25.00 6.23 10.67
N PHE A 228 25.63 5.51 11.59
CA PHE A 228 26.35 4.29 11.28
C PHE A 228 25.54 3.08 11.75
N SER A 229 25.42 2.04 10.92
CA SER A 229 24.69 0.82 11.27
C SER A 229 25.57 -0.44 11.26
N GLY A 230 26.89 -0.29 11.09
CA GLY A 230 27.82 -1.41 10.90
C GLY A 230 27.77 -2.08 9.53
N GLY A 231 26.88 -1.66 8.63
CA GLY A 231 26.70 -2.27 7.30
C GLY A 231 27.57 -1.64 6.24
N LYS A 232 27.75 -2.34 5.11
CA LYS A 232 28.58 -1.90 3.96
C LYS A 232 28.27 -0.47 3.51
N ASP A 233 26.98 -0.12 3.48
CA ASP A 233 26.53 1.19 3.01
C ASP A 233 26.91 2.29 4.01
N SER A 234 26.70 2.05 5.32
CA SER A 234 27.13 2.96 6.37
C SER A 234 28.65 3.05 6.51
N THR A 235 29.40 1.99 6.22
CA THR A 235 30.87 1.99 6.19
C THR A 235 31.40 2.83 5.05
N ALA A 236 30.83 2.69 3.83
CA ALA A 236 31.21 3.54 2.72
C ALA A 236 30.93 5.00 3.04
N VAL A 237 29.76 5.29 3.63
CA VAL A 237 29.40 6.65 4.05
C VAL A 237 30.32 7.19 5.16
N LEU A 238 30.65 6.39 6.18
CA LEU A 238 31.58 6.81 7.24
C LEU A 238 32.94 7.19 6.66
N HIS A 239 33.46 6.37 5.75
CA HIS A 239 34.72 6.64 5.07
C HIS A 239 34.67 7.92 4.20
N LEU A 240 33.58 8.10 3.43
CA LEU A 240 33.36 9.31 2.61
C LEU A 240 33.18 10.56 3.48
N ALA A 241 32.50 10.45 4.61
CA ALA A 241 32.26 11.52 5.58
C ALA A 241 33.57 11.97 6.24
N ARG A 242 34.42 11.02 6.67
CA ARG A 242 35.76 11.30 7.19
C ARG A 242 36.61 12.05 6.16
N LYS A 243 36.57 11.65 4.88
CA LYS A 243 37.23 12.39 3.78
C LYS A 243 36.66 13.79 3.55
N ALA A 244 35.40 14.01 3.89
CA ALA A 244 34.76 15.32 3.82
C ALA A 244 35.08 16.21 5.04
N GLY A 245 35.66 15.66 6.11
CA GLY A 245 35.96 16.36 7.37
C GLY A 245 34.92 16.14 8.48
N VAL A 246 34.07 15.12 8.36
CA VAL A 246 33.05 14.77 9.37
C VAL A 246 33.53 13.56 10.17
N GLU A 247 33.83 13.78 11.46
CA GLU A 247 34.37 12.75 12.35
C GLU A 247 33.31 12.10 13.24
N LYS A 248 32.30 12.86 13.67
CA LYS A 248 31.27 12.36 14.58
C LYS A 248 30.40 11.31 13.89
N ALA A 249 30.28 10.15 14.51
CA ALA A 249 29.43 9.06 14.06
C ALA A 249 28.80 8.37 15.27
N PHE A 250 27.55 7.93 15.12
CA PHE A 250 26.84 7.22 16.17
C PHE A 250 26.17 5.96 15.62
N PHE A 251 26.01 4.98 16.51
CA PHE A 251 25.29 3.73 16.31
C PHE A 251 24.24 3.60 17.41
N ILE A 252 22.99 3.32 17.03
CA ILE A 252 21.93 3.03 17.99
C ILE A 252 21.90 1.52 18.22
N ASP A 253 22.29 1.10 19.41
CA ASP A 253 22.25 -0.30 19.83
C ASP A 253 20.85 -0.63 20.36
N THR A 254 20.17 -1.52 19.65
CA THR A 254 18.81 -1.95 19.98
C THR A 254 18.75 -2.98 21.10
N GLY A 255 19.90 -3.48 21.57
CA GLY A 255 20.01 -4.57 22.55
C GLY A 255 19.79 -5.97 21.96
N ILE A 256 19.52 -6.05 20.65
CA ILE A 256 19.30 -7.29 19.91
C ILE A 256 20.13 -7.33 18.61
N GLU A 257 21.20 -6.55 18.55
CA GLU A 257 22.17 -6.56 17.45
C GLU A 257 23.03 -7.84 17.50
N LEU A 258 23.57 -8.25 16.34
CA LEU A 258 24.53 -9.34 16.30
C LEU A 258 25.84 -8.94 17.03
N PRO A 259 26.45 -9.83 17.84
CA PRO A 259 27.67 -9.52 18.57
C PRO A 259 28.81 -9.04 17.68
N GLU A 260 28.99 -9.66 16.51
CA GLU A 260 30.01 -9.25 15.53
C GLU A 260 29.74 -7.87 14.95
N THR A 261 28.48 -7.46 14.84
CA THR A 261 28.13 -6.11 14.38
C THR A 261 28.47 -5.07 15.44
N VAL A 262 28.17 -5.35 16.71
CA VAL A 262 28.56 -4.46 17.81
C VAL A 262 30.09 -4.34 17.87
N ALA A 263 30.82 -5.46 17.84
CA ALA A 263 32.28 -5.47 17.83
C ALA A 263 32.87 -4.73 16.61
N PHE A 264 32.24 -4.88 15.44
CA PHE A 264 32.64 -4.14 14.24
C PHE A 264 32.43 -2.62 14.42
N VAL A 265 31.28 -2.20 14.96
CA VAL A 265 31.00 -0.79 15.25
C VAL A 265 32.01 -0.21 16.24
N GLU A 266 32.35 -0.94 17.30
CA GLU A 266 33.37 -0.53 18.27
C GLU A 266 34.75 -0.36 17.61
N SER A 267 35.13 -1.30 16.73
CA SER A 267 36.40 -1.25 16.01
C SER A 267 36.53 -0.05 15.06
N GLU A 268 35.41 0.47 14.58
CA GLU A 268 35.36 1.67 13.74
C GLU A 268 35.42 2.98 14.54
N GLY A 269 35.47 2.93 15.88
CA GLY A 269 35.53 4.10 16.75
C GLY A 269 34.25 4.93 16.72
N VAL A 270 33.09 4.27 16.57
CA VAL A 270 31.77 4.90 16.50
C VAL A 270 31.13 4.93 17.89
N GLU A 271 30.47 6.04 18.25
CA GLU A 271 29.76 6.16 19.53
C GLU A 271 28.56 5.21 19.58
N ILE A 272 28.46 4.41 20.63
CA ILE A 272 27.35 3.47 20.83
C ILE A 272 26.33 4.06 21.79
N VAL A 273 25.10 4.26 21.31
CA VAL A 273 23.98 4.79 22.08
C VAL A 273 23.09 3.65 22.53
N ARG A 274 23.09 3.34 23.83
CA ARG A 274 22.26 2.32 24.49
C ARG A 274 21.17 2.96 25.36
N LYS A 275 20.17 3.56 24.70
CA LYS A 275 19.00 4.17 25.38
C LYS A 275 17.67 3.45 25.06
N GLY A 276 17.73 2.26 24.45
CA GLY A 276 16.56 1.45 24.10
C GLY A 276 15.96 0.69 25.29
N GLY A 277 14.66 0.38 25.21
CA GLY A 277 13.99 -0.51 26.17
C GLY A 277 14.37 -2.00 25.99
N ASP A 278 13.86 -2.87 26.85
CA ASP A 278 14.09 -4.32 26.72
C ASP A 278 13.14 -4.94 25.67
N PHE A 279 13.70 -5.49 24.59
CA PHE A 279 12.94 -6.14 23.52
C PHE A 279 12.08 -7.30 24.04
N PHE A 280 12.65 -8.18 24.87
CA PHE A 280 11.98 -9.37 25.34
C PHE A 280 10.90 -9.06 26.37
N GLN A 281 11.02 -7.98 27.13
CA GLN A 281 9.90 -7.51 27.96
C GLN A 281 8.76 -6.93 27.11
N ALA A 282 9.08 -6.24 26.02
CA ALA A 282 8.09 -5.65 25.14
C ALA A 282 7.34 -6.72 24.34
N VAL A 283 8.06 -7.66 23.73
CA VAL A 283 7.49 -8.69 22.83
C VAL A 283 6.49 -9.61 23.55
N GLU A 284 6.69 -9.89 24.84
CA GLU A 284 5.74 -10.67 25.65
C GLU A 284 4.36 -9.99 25.78
N LYS A 285 4.32 -8.66 25.65
CA LYS A 285 3.09 -7.86 25.75
C LYS A 285 2.45 -7.65 24.38
N VAL A 286 3.25 -7.31 23.37
CA VAL A 286 2.73 -6.85 22.06
C VAL A 286 2.82 -7.90 20.94
N GLY A 287 3.46 -9.04 21.19
CA GLY A 287 3.71 -10.06 20.19
C GLY A 287 4.89 -9.76 19.26
N PRO A 288 5.23 -10.69 18.35
CA PRO A 288 6.37 -10.54 17.47
C PRO A 288 6.22 -9.36 16.50
N PRO A 289 7.32 -8.68 16.12
CA PRO A 289 7.27 -7.59 15.14
C PRO A 289 7.07 -8.13 13.72
N GLY A 290 6.36 -7.37 12.87
CA GLY A 290 6.16 -7.68 11.46
C GLY A 290 6.96 -6.76 10.51
N LYS A 291 7.13 -7.14 9.24
CA LYS A 291 7.73 -6.32 8.17
C LYS A 291 6.90 -5.06 7.90
N ASP A 292 5.58 -5.21 7.97
CA ASP A 292 4.53 -4.20 7.87
C ASP A 292 4.29 -3.45 9.19
N HIS A 293 4.63 -4.05 10.34
CA HIS A 293 4.48 -3.44 11.65
C HIS A 293 5.74 -3.59 12.53
N ARG A 294 6.80 -2.84 12.18
CA ARG A 294 8.11 -2.86 12.86
C ARG A 294 8.13 -2.03 14.16
N TRP A 295 7.27 -2.37 15.12
CA TRP A 295 7.21 -1.68 16.41
C TRP A 295 8.57 -1.66 17.14
N CYS A 296 9.38 -2.71 16.97
CA CYS A 296 10.72 -2.80 17.54
C CYS A 296 11.65 -1.68 17.04
N CYS A 297 11.56 -1.27 15.76
CA CYS A 297 12.33 -0.13 15.25
C CYS A 297 11.87 1.19 15.87
N LYS A 298 10.55 1.36 16.12
CA LYS A 298 10.04 2.58 16.77
C LYS A 298 10.56 2.69 18.20
N LEU A 299 10.43 1.61 18.97
CA LEU A 299 10.78 1.55 20.38
C LEU A 299 12.30 1.56 20.63
N LEU A 300 13.04 0.72 19.91
CA LEU A 300 14.45 0.42 20.22
C LEU A 300 15.43 1.22 19.39
N LYS A 301 14.98 1.85 18.29
CA LYS A 301 15.86 2.59 17.38
C LYS A 301 15.47 4.06 17.25
N LEU A 302 14.23 4.36 16.88
CA LEU A 302 13.79 5.74 16.62
C LEU A 302 13.62 6.56 17.90
N HIS A 303 13.06 5.97 18.97
CA HIS A 303 12.93 6.67 20.24
C HIS A 303 14.29 7.02 20.87
N PRO A 304 15.27 6.09 20.99
CA PRO A 304 16.62 6.41 21.43
C PRO A 304 17.32 7.44 20.54
N LEU A 305 17.14 7.35 19.22
CA LEU A 305 17.65 8.34 18.28
C LEU A 305 17.07 9.73 18.56
N LYS A 306 15.76 9.84 18.79
CA LYS A 306 15.11 11.11 19.11
C LYS A 306 15.71 11.74 20.37
N LEU A 307 15.91 10.95 21.42
CA LEU A 307 16.53 11.42 22.68
C LEU A 307 17.98 11.88 22.46
N TYR A 308 18.78 11.11 21.74
CA TYR A 308 20.17 11.46 21.40
C TYR A 308 20.25 12.76 20.58
N LEU A 309 19.40 12.91 19.57
CA LEU A 309 19.40 14.10 18.72
C LEU A 309 18.85 15.35 19.43
N ALA A 310 17.93 15.19 20.37
CA ALA A 310 17.44 16.31 21.19
C ALA A 310 18.55 16.93 22.03
N GLU A 311 19.50 16.14 22.52
CA GLU A 311 20.68 16.61 23.26
C GLU A 311 21.69 17.34 22.35
N LEU A 312 21.77 16.97 21.07
CA LEU A 312 22.69 17.57 20.09
C LEU A 312 22.17 18.87 19.47
N GLY A 313 20.85 19.05 19.38
CA GLY A 313 20.22 20.17 18.67
C GLY A 313 20.21 20.00 17.14
N PRO A 314 20.03 21.09 16.36
CA PRO A 314 19.92 21.01 14.91
C PRO A 314 21.17 20.42 14.25
N CYS A 315 20.99 19.37 13.45
CA CYS A 315 22.12 18.64 12.87
C CYS A 315 21.87 18.14 11.44
N VAL A 316 22.95 18.01 10.68
CA VAL A 316 23.02 17.24 9.43
C VAL A 316 23.46 15.82 9.74
N THR A 317 22.68 14.84 9.31
CA THR A 317 23.03 13.42 9.47
C THR A 317 23.28 12.79 8.11
N ILE A 318 24.51 12.32 7.91
CA ILE A 318 24.92 11.61 6.70
C ILE A 318 24.56 10.13 6.88
N GLN A 319 23.86 9.55 5.90
CA GLN A 319 23.34 8.18 5.98
C GLN A 319 23.52 7.38 4.68
N GLY A 320 23.57 6.06 4.81
CA GLY A 320 23.83 5.10 3.72
C GLY A 320 22.60 4.65 2.94
N ASN A 321 21.67 5.53 2.59
CA ASN A 321 20.48 5.14 1.81
C ASN A 321 20.77 5.10 0.30
N ARG A 322 20.28 4.07 -0.40
CA ARG A 322 20.45 3.86 -1.84
C ARG A 322 19.12 3.58 -2.54
N TRP A 323 19.00 3.97 -3.82
CA TRP A 323 17.83 3.66 -4.64
C TRP A 323 17.55 2.15 -4.64
N TYR A 324 18.57 1.38 -5.03
CA TYR A 324 18.37 0.01 -5.49
C TYR A 324 18.16 -0.98 -4.33
N GLU A 325 18.30 -0.55 -3.07
CA GLU A 325 18.23 -1.45 -1.91
C GLU A 325 16.83 -2.06 -1.70
N SER A 326 15.78 -1.26 -1.90
CA SER A 326 14.39 -1.70 -1.76
C SER A 326 13.43 -0.71 -2.40
N TRP A 327 12.21 -1.16 -2.71
CA TRP A 327 11.13 -0.29 -3.21
C TRP A 327 10.87 0.90 -2.27
N ASN A 328 10.78 0.68 -0.96
CA ASN A 328 10.54 1.74 0.03
C ASN A 328 11.66 2.79 0.11
N ARG A 329 12.88 2.45 -0.33
CA ARG A 329 14.03 3.39 -0.33
C ARG A 329 14.22 4.09 -1.67
N ALA A 330 13.46 3.68 -2.70
CA ALA A 330 13.50 4.28 -4.03
C ALA A 330 12.92 5.70 -4.07
N ASP A 331 12.10 6.06 -3.08
CA ASP A 331 11.38 7.34 -3.02
C ASP A 331 12.05 8.39 -2.12
N LEU A 332 13.08 8.01 -1.35
CA LEU A 332 13.80 8.95 -0.46
C LEU A 332 14.67 9.91 -1.27
N ASP A 333 14.60 11.22 -1.01
CA ASP A 333 15.48 12.19 -1.69
C ASP A 333 16.96 12.06 -1.28
N GLU A 334 17.86 12.65 -2.08
CA GLU A 334 19.30 12.74 -1.73
C GLU A 334 19.50 13.53 -0.43
N THR A 335 18.69 14.57 -0.23
CA THR A 335 18.64 15.37 0.99
C THR A 335 17.18 15.49 1.41
N SER A 336 16.86 15.19 2.67
CA SER A 336 15.48 15.18 3.17
C SER A 336 15.41 15.62 4.63
N GLN A 337 14.42 16.43 4.98
CA GLN A 337 14.11 16.73 6.38
C GLN A 337 13.62 15.43 7.07
N ASN A 338 14.10 15.12 8.27
CA ASN A 338 13.61 13.93 8.98
C ASN A 338 12.16 14.17 9.47
N PRO A 339 11.18 13.37 9.03
CA PRO A 339 9.79 13.52 9.46
C PRO A 339 9.59 13.25 10.96
N ALA A 340 10.45 12.45 11.59
CA ALA A 340 10.37 12.16 13.03
C ALA A 340 11.19 13.14 13.89
N ASN A 341 12.00 14.01 13.26
CA ASN A 341 12.78 15.02 13.96
C ASN A 341 13.02 16.26 13.06
N PRO A 342 12.24 17.33 13.21
CA PRO A 342 12.37 18.57 12.44
C PRO A 342 13.74 19.26 12.57
N LEU A 343 14.56 18.89 13.55
CA LEU A 343 15.90 19.45 13.73
C LEU A 343 16.97 18.72 12.90
N GLN A 344 16.63 17.59 12.28
CA GLN A 344 17.58 16.72 11.57
C GLN A 344 17.42 16.79 10.05
N LEU A 345 18.46 17.26 9.36
CA LEU A 345 18.56 17.19 7.90
C LEU A 345 19.34 15.95 7.49
N ASN A 346 18.71 15.03 6.76
CA ASN A 346 19.38 13.82 6.30
C ASN A 346 20.04 14.03 4.93
N VAL A 347 21.24 13.48 4.74
CA VAL A 347 22.01 13.52 3.48
C VAL A 347 22.47 12.12 3.09
N SER A 348 22.16 11.67 1.87
CA SER A 348 22.43 10.32 1.36
C SER A 348 23.40 10.37 0.17
N PRO A 349 24.73 10.48 0.41
CA PRO A 349 25.70 10.80 -0.66
C PRO A 349 25.97 9.65 -1.64
N ILE A 350 25.51 8.43 -1.32
CA ILE A 350 25.64 7.23 -2.16
C ILE A 350 24.31 6.83 -2.81
N ARG A 351 23.32 7.75 -2.86
CA ARG A 351 21.95 7.46 -3.30
C ARG A 351 21.83 6.69 -4.62
N ASN A 352 22.72 6.96 -5.57
CA ASN A 352 22.73 6.38 -6.93
C ASN A 352 23.71 5.20 -7.10
N TRP A 353 24.24 4.66 -6.01
CA TRP A 353 25.13 3.50 -6.02
C TRP A 353 24.32 2.20 -5.92
N ARG A 354 24.68 1.15 -6.65
CA ARG A 354 24.23 -0.23 -6.39
C ARG A 354 25.18 -0.85 -5.37
N ALA A 355 24.84 -2.01 -4.83
CA ALA A 355 25.69 -2.73 -3.90
C ALA A 355 27.09 -2.99 -4.50
N LEU A 356 27.18 -3.30 -5.80
CA LEU A 356 28.44 -3.47 -6.51
C LEU A 356 29.35 -2.24 -6.42
N GLU A 357 28.83 -1.03 -6.66
CA GLU A 357 29.63 0.18 -6.49
C GLU A 357 30.15 0.35 -5.05
N VAL A 358 29.33 -0.01 -4.05
CA VAL A 358 29.70 0.06 -2.62
C VAL A 358 30.84 -0.93 -2.31
N PHE A 359 30.72 -2.20 -2.70
CA PHE A 359 31.78 -3.19 -2.48
C PHE A 359 33.08 -2.83 -3.19
N LEU A 360 33.01 -2.45 -4.47
CA LEU A 360 34.21 -2.03 -5.22
C LEU A 360 34.87 -0.81 -4.61
N TYR A 361 34.08 0.14 -4.07
CA TYR A 361 34.61 1.29 -3.36
C TYR A 361 35.34 0.88 -2.08
N LEU A 362 34.71 0.05 -1.23
CA LEU A 362 35.29 -0.40 0.04
C LEU A 362 36.59 -1.17 -0.19
N TRP A 363 36.60 -2.12 -1.13
CA TRP A 363 37.82 -2.87 -1.47
C TRP A 363 38.91 -1.99 -2.06
N TRP A 364 38.55 -1.04 -2.94
CA TRP A 364 39.53 -0.09 -3.49
C TRP A 364 40.17 0.78 -2.40
N GLN A 365 39.38 1.20 -1.42
CA GLN A 365 39.86 1.98 -0.28
C GLN A 365 40.49 1.12 0.83
N LYS A 366 40.44 -0.21 0.71
CA LYS A 366 40.80 -1.16 1.77
C LYS A 366 40.08 -0.85 3.09
N ALA A 367 38.84 -0.39 3.00
CA ALA A 367 38.00 -0.13 4.16
C ALA A 367 37.57 -1.46 4.79
N PRO A 368 37.56 -1.56 6.13
CA PRO A 368 37.15 -2.76 6.83
C PRO A 368 35.67 -3.03 6.57
N MET A 369 35.28 -4.31 6.58
CA MET A 369 33.91 -4.73 6.31
C MET A 369 33.43 -5.64 7.42
N ASN A 370 32.15 -5.55 7.75
CA ASN A 370 31.56 -6.42 8.75
C ASN A 370 31.75 -7.90 8.31
N PRO A 371 32.33 -8.75 9.17
CA PRO A 371 32.68 -10.12 8.80
C PRO A 371 31.47 -11.00 8.46
N LEU A 372 30.27 -10.63 8.91
CA LEU A 372 29.04 -11.37 8.66
C LEU A 372 28.64 -11.41 7.18
N TYR A 373 29.12 -10.46 6.37
CA TYR A 373 28.89 -10.50 4.92
C TYR A 373 29.57 -11.72 4.27
N GLU A 374 30.79 -12.06 4.70
CA GLU A 374 31.49 -13.26 4.21
C GLU A 374 30.84 -14.56 4.70
N LYS A 375 30.12 -14.49 5.84
CA LYS A 375 29.29 -15.59 6.37
C LYS A 375 27.91 -15.70 5.70
N GLY A 376 27.60 -14.84 4.72
CA GLY A 376 26.39 -14.95 3.90
C GLY A 376 25.19 -14.12 4.38
N LEU A 377 25.36 -13.24 5.37
CA LEU A 377 24.30 -12.33 5.82
C LEU A 377 24.32 -11.01 5.05
N GLU A 378 23.18 -10.58 4.51
CA GLU A 378 22.99 -9.25 3.93
C GLU A 378 22.44 -8.26 4.96
N ARG A 379 21.61 -8.75 5.88
CA ARG A 379 21.01 -8.00 7.00
C ARG A 379 21.76 -8.30 8.30
N ILE A 380 22.83 -7.56 8.53
CA ILE A 380 23.73 -7.72 9.67
C ILE A 380 23.33 -6.92 10.93
N GLY A 381 22.08 -6.45 11.03
CA GLY A 381 21.60 -5.68 12.18
C GLY A 381 21.05 -6.58 13.28
N CYS A 382 19.82 -6.32 13.72
CA CYS A 382 19.16 -7.14 14.72
C CYS A 382 18.93 -8.58 14.22
N TYR A 383 19.34 -9.58 15.00
CA TYR A 383 19.31 -11.00 14.57
C TYR A 383 17.90 -11.56 14.37
N LEU A 384 16.90 -10.98 15.05
CA LEU A 384 15.47 -11.34 14.95
C LEU A 384 14.65 -10.33 14.15
N CYS A 385 15.30 -9.50 13.33
CA CYS A 385 14.61 -8.49 12.54
C CYS A 385 13.63 -9.15 11.55
N PRO A 386 12.35 -8.73 11.50
CA PRO A 386 11.40 -9.33 10.57
C PRO A 386 11.76 -9.05 9.11
N ALA A 387 12.67 -8.10 8.81
CA ALA A 387 13.13 -7.85 7.45
C ALA A 387 14.24 -8.81 6.96
N VAL A 388 14.75 -9.70 7.82
CA VAL A 388 15.70 -10.77 7.48
C VAL A 388 14.95 -11.85 6.70
N LEU A 389 15.58 -12.38 5.65
CA LEU A 389 15.05 -13.50 4.88
C LEU A 389 15.13 -14.81 5.69
N GLU A 390 14.21 -15.74 5.49
CA GLU A 390 14.27 -17.06 6.18
C GLU A 390 15.57 -17.78 5.83
N SER A 391 16.04 -17.65 4.59
CA SER A 391 17.34 -18.17 4.14
C SER A 391 18.54 -17.63 4.93
N GLU A 392 18.51 -16.36 5.33
CA GLU A 392 19.53 -15.77 6.19
C GLU A 392 19.37 -16.24 7.65
N TYR A 393 18.12 -16.41 8.09
CA TYR A 393 17.80 -16.87 9.45
C TYR A 393 18.22 -18.33 9.68
N GLU A 394 18.15 -19.21 8.67
CA GLU A 394 18.74 -20.56 8.77
C GLU A 394 20.24 -20.52 9.04
N GLY A 395 20.98 -19.65 8.35
CA GLY A 395 22.40 -19.44 8.63
C GLY A 395 22.64 -18.91 10.05
N LEU A 396 21.75 -18.06 10.56
CA LEU A 396 21.81 -17.60 11.95
C LEU A 396 21.54 -18.71 12.97
N ARG A 397 20.67 -19.68 12.68
CA ARG A 397 20.47 -20.85 13.56
C ARG A 397 21.74 -21.67 13.72
N GLU A 398 22.54 -21.78 12.66
CA GLU A 398 23.83 -22.46 12.68
C GLU A 398 24.91 -21.64 13.40
N MET A 399 24.96 -20.32 13.15
CA MET A 399 26.00 -19.45 13.71
C MET A 399 25.77 -19.06 15.18
N HIS A 400 24.51 -18.85 15.56
CA HIS A 400 24.08 -18.35 16.88
C HIS A 400 22.86 -19.12 17.39
N PRO A 401 23.00 -20.43 17.68
CA PRO A 401 21.90 -21.26 18.17
C PRO A 401 21.32 -20.74 19.49
N GLU A 402 22.12 -20.08 20.33
CA GLU A 402 21.68 -19.50 21.60
C GLU A 402 20.75 -18.28 21.41
N LEU A 403 21.05 -17.40 20.45
CA LEU A 403 20.25 -16.21 20.17
C LEU A 403 18.94 -16.60 19.49
N THR A 404 19.05 -17.45 18.47
CA THR A 404 17.90 -17.92 17.68
C THR A 404 17.03 -18.88 18.48
N GLY A 405 17.61 -19.75 19.32
CA GLY A 405 16.86 -20.66 20.19
C GLY A 405 15.90 -19.92 21.12
N ARG A 406 16.37 -18.85 21.79
CA ARG A 406 15.50 -18.02 22.64
C ARG A 406 14.34 -17.39 21.86
N TRP A 407 14.58 -16.96 20.62
CA TRP A 407 13.54 -16.37 19.77
C TRP A 407 12.56 -17.43 19.25
N ASP A 408 13.06 -18.57 18.81
CA ASP A 408 12.25 -19.68 18.30
C ASP A 408 11.36 -20.25 19.41
N GLU A 409 11.88 -20.40 20.64
CA GLU A 409 11.08 -20.76 21.84
C GLU A 409 9.96 -19.76 22.11
N PHE A 410 10.25 -18.45 22.01
CA PHE A 410 9.23 -17.41 22.13
C PHE A 410 8.15 -17.56 21.05
N LEU A 411 8.53 -17.73 19.79
CA LEU A 411 7.58 -17.83 18.67
C LEU A 411 6.67 -19.06 18.78
N VAL A 412 7.23 -20.20 19.21
CA VAL A 412 6.45 -21.43 19.48
C VAL A 412 5.42 -21.16 20.56
N ARG A 413 5.87 -20.69 21.75
CA ARG A 413 5.00 -20.40 22.88
C ARG A 413 3.94 -19.34 22.55
N TRP A 414 4.31 -18.30 21.80
CA TRP A 414 3.39 -17.27 21.35
C TRP A 414 2.35 -17.83 20.38
N GLY A 415 2.78 -18.65 19.43
CA GLY A 415 1.89 -19.31 18.48
C GLY A 415 0.87 -20.20 19.19
N GLU A 416 1.31 -21.04 20.12
CA GLU A 416 0.44 -21.87 20.96
C GLU A 416 -0.55 -21.02 21.77
N LYS A 417 -0.07 -19.94 22.41
CA LYS A 417 -0.90 -19.02 23.20
C LYS A 417 -1.97 -18.31 22.37
N THR A 418 -1.68 -18.01 21.11
CA THR A 418 -2.55 -17.22 20.22
C THR A 418 -3.27 -18.06 19.17
N GLY A 419 -3.22 -19.39 19.28
CA GLY A 419 -3.86 -20.30 18.34
C GLY A 419 -3.28 -20.25 16.92
N MET A 420 -2.06 -19.74 16.71
CA MET A 420 -1.47 -19.68 15.36
C MET A 420 -1.02 -21.07 14.88
N PRO A 421 -1.13 -21.39 13.58
CA PRO A 421 -0.72 -22.69 13.05
C PRO A 421 0.79 -22.90 13.15
N ASP A 422 1.26 -24.16 13.12
CA ASP A 422 2.71 -24.46 13.16
C ASP A 422 3.51 -23.73 12.08
N ALA A 423 2.91 -23.54 10.90
CA ALA A 423 3.48 -22.76 9.80
C ALA A 423 3.86 -21.32 10.21
N TYR A 424 3.21 -20.75 11.23
CA TYR A 424 3.48 -19.42 11.77
C TYR A 424 4.96 -19.23 12.14
N HIS A 425 5.51 -20.16 12.90
CA HIS A 425 6.92 -20.12 13.29
C HIS A 425 7.79 -20.94 12.32
N GLN A 426 7.32 -22.08 11.83
CA GLN A 426 8.14 -22.98 11.00
C GLN A 426 8.47 -22.43 9.62
N TRP A 427 7.56 -21.68 8.99
CA TRP A 427 7.78 -21.07 7.66
C TRP A 427 8.08 -19.58 7.77
N GLY A 428 8.24 -19.08 8.99
CA GLY A 428 8.61 -17.69 9.21
C GLY A 428 7.49 -16.68 8.96
N LEU A 429 6.22 -17.12 8.96
CA LEU A 429 5.06 -16.29 8.63
C LEU A 429 4.80 -15.18 9.66
N TRP A 430 5.28 -15.33 10.90
CA TRP A 430 5.26 -14.30 11.95
C TRP A 430 5.83 -12.95 11.50
N ARG A 431 6.66 -12.92 10.46
CA ARG A 431 7.24 -11.69 9.90
C ARG A 431 6.23 -10.81 9.18
N TRP A 432 4.97 -11.21 9.06
CA TRP A 432 3.93 -10.44 8.40
C TRP A 432 2.66 -10.46 9.23
N ARG A 433 2.07 -9.29 9.47
CA ARG A 433 0.69 -9.24 9.97
C ARG A 433 -0.26 -9.63 8.83
N ALA A 434 -0.12 -8.97 7.67
CA ALA A 434 -0.80 -9.35 6.43
C ALA A 434 0.16 -10.05 5.46
N LEU A 435 -0.16 -11.28 5.05
CA LEU A 435 0.69 -12.09 4.19
C LEU A 435 0.82 -11.50 2.78
N PRO A 436 2.04 -11.39 2.22
CA PRO A 436 2.22 -10.92 0.84
C PRO A 436 1.70 -11.97 -0.17
N PRO A 437 1.41 -11.56 -1.42
CA PRO A 437 0.81 -12.42 -2.45
C PRO A 437 1.41 -13.83 -2.54
N LYS A 438 2.74 -13.93 -2.64
CA LYS A 438 3.45 -15.21 -2.76
C LYS A 438 3.33 -16.09 -1.51
N MET A 439 3.26 -15.52 -0.32
CA MET A 439 3.06 -16.30 0.91
C MET A 439 1.60 -16.73 1.07
N ARG A 440 0.64 -15.94 0.56
CA ARG A 440 -0.77 -16.37 0.47
C ARG A 440 -0.95 -17.55 -0.48
N GLU A 441 -0.26 -17.52 -1.63
CA GLU A 441 -0.21 -18.65 -2.56
C GLU A 441 0.36 -19.90 -1.88
N VAL A 442 1.49 -19.77 -1.18
CA VAL A 442 2.08 -20.86 -0.39
C VAL A 442 1.10 -21.41 0.66
N CYS A 443 0.40 -20.53 1.40
CA CYS A 443 -0.58 -20.96 2.41
C CYS A 443 -1.75 -21.70 1.76
N ARG A 444 -2.30 -21.16 0.67
CA ARG A 444 -3.40 -21.78 -0.09
C ARG A 444 -3.03 -23.17 -0.61
N ASP A 445 -1.86 -23.30 -1.23
CA ASP A 445 -1.37 -24.56 -1.81
C ASP A 445 -1.14 -25.65 -0.75
N ARG A 446 -1.02 -25.25 0.52
CA ARG A 446 -0.76 -26.15 1.65
C ARG A 446 -1.91 -26.25 2.65
N GLY A 447 -3.06 -25.66 2.34
CA GLY A 447 -4.24 -25.72 3.20
C GLY A 447 -4.13 -24.93 4.51
N ILE A 448 -3.23 -23.94 4.59
CA ILE A 448 -3.18 -22.99 5.70
C ILE A 448 -4.18 -21.88 5.42
N ALA A 449 -5.16 -21.71 6.32
CA ALA A 449 -6.22 -20.74 6.15
C ALA A 449 -5.72 -19.31 6.43
N VAL A 450 -6.24 -18.36 5.65
CA VAL A 450 -5.86 -16.95 5.68
C VAL A 450 -7.16 -16.15 5.68
N ASN A 451 -7.28 -15.19 6.59
CA ASN A 451 -8.44 -14.30 6.72
C ASN A 451 -8.55 -13.36 5.50
N GLU A 452 -9.70 -12.70 5.35
CA GLU A 452 -9.97 -11.77 4.24
C GLU A 452 -9.05 -10.54 4.26
N ASP A 453 -8.59 -10.13 5.45
CA ASP A 453 -7.58 -9.08 5.66
C ASP A 453 -6.13 -9.56 5.42
N PHE A 454 -5.98 -10.79 4.90
CA PHE A 454 -4.72 -11.47 4.62
C PHE A 454 -3.88 -11.85 5.84
N THR A 455 -4.43 -11.75 7.05
CA THR A 455 -3.80 -12.29 8.26
C THR A 455 -3.94 -13.81 8.33
N LEU A 456 -3.05 -14.48 9.06
CA LEU A 456 -3.19 -15.92 9.29
C LEU A 456 -4.40 -16.21 10.17
N GLN A 457 -5.20 -17.19 9.77
CA GLN A 457 -6.33 -17.64 10.57
C GLN A 457 -5.82 -18.47 11.76
N GLU A 458 -6.41 -18.25 12.94
CA GLU A 458 -6.18 -19.08 14.12
C GLU A 458 -6.68 -20.51 13.84
N ALA A 459 -5.91 -21.51 14.27
CA ALA A 459 -6.27 -22.91 14.15
C ALA A 459 -7.59 -23.18 14.88
N PRO A 460 -8.55 -23.89 14.27
CA PRO A 460 -9.78 -24.28 14.96
C PRO A 460 -9.42 -25.16 16.17
N GLU A 461 -9.94 -24.81 17.35
CA GLU A 461 -9.69 -25.52 18.61
C GLU A 461 -9.81 -27.04 18.44
N SER A 462 -8.73 -27.76 18.78
CA SER A 462 -8.76 -29.21 18.87
C SER A 462 -9.75 -29.61 19.97
N ARG A 463 -10.67 -30.52 19.62
CA ARG A 463 -11.70 -31.13 20.48
C ARG A 463 -11.29 -31.29 21.95
N THR A 464 -11.75 -30.39 22.81
CA THR A 464 -11.89 -30.62 24.25
C THR A 464 -13.38 -30.72 24.61
N THR A 465 -13.70 -31.72 25.42
CA THR A 465 -15.02 -32.30 25.65
C THR A 465 -15.99 -31.34 26.37
N PRO A 466 -17.33 -31.49 26.24
CA PRO A 466 -18.35 -30.58 26.78
C PRO A 466 -18.44 -30.46 28.32
N ALA A 467 -17.49 -31.02 29.08
CA ALA A 467 -17.55 -31.14 30.53
C ALA A 467 -16.84 -30.00 31.29
N GLN A 468 -16.13 -29.09 30.61
CA GLN A 468 -15.43 -27.97 31.27
C GLN A 468 -16.09 -26.60 31.08
N LYS A 469 -17.17 -26.50 30.27
CA LYS A 469 -17.90 -25.24 30.01
C LYS A 469 -18.89 -24.80 31.11
N ILE A 470 -18.97 -25.51 32.24
CA ILE A 470 -20.02 -25.28 33.26
C ILE A 470 -19.51 -24.49 34.49
N VAL A 471 -18.20 -24.23 34.64
CA VAL A 471 -17.67 -23.61 35.88
C VAL A 471 -17.32 -22.12 35.74
N GLU A 472 -17.14 -21.57 34.54
CA GLU A 472 -16.79 -20.14 34.38
C GLU A 472 -17.96 -19.20 34.02
N MET A 473 -19.15 -19.73 33.73
CA MET A 473 -20.33 -18.91 33.38
C MET A 473 -21.09 -18.32 34.58
N ALA A 474 -20.63 -18.50 35.82
CA ALA A 474 -21.38 -18.14 37.03
C ALA A 474 -20.84 -16.93 37.81
N ALA A 475 -19.77 -16.25 37.37
CA ALA A 475 -19.17 -15.18 38.18
C ALA A 475 -18.62 -13.99 37.38
N THR A 476 -19.45 -13.34 36.55
CA THR A 476 -19.42 -11.87 36.31
C THR A 476 -20.55 -11.45 35.36
N LYS A 477 -21.76 -11.27 35.90
CA LYS A 477 -22.69 -10.28 35.35
C LYS A 477 -22.41 -8.95 36.04
N THR A 478 -22.62 -7.86 35.30
CA THR A 478 -22.31 -6.46 35.61
C THR A 478 -20.82 -6.12 35.66
N LEU A 479 -20.30 -5.60 34.56
CA LEU A 479 -19.56 -4.33 34.49
C LEU A 479 -19.49 -3.86 33.03
N LYS A 480 -19.54 -2.54 32.89
CA LYS A 480 -19.72 -1.73 31.68
C LYS A 480 -18.76 -2.10 30.54
N THR A 481 -19.23 -1.88 29.31
CA THR A 481 -18.38 -1.72 28.11
C THR A 481 -17.15 -0.90 28.49
N PRO A 482 -15.91 -1.37 28.24
CA PRO A 482 -14.75 -0.53 28.44
C PRO A 482 -14.84 0.57 27.38
N GLU A 483 -15.02 1.82 27.81
CA GLU A 483 -14.73 2.97 26.97
C GLU A 483 -13.27 2.87 26.50
N PRO A 484 -12.98 2.97 25.19
CA PRO A 484 -11.62 3.10 24.75
C PRO A 484 -11.17 4.54 25.05
N ALA A 485 -10.55 4.74 26.21
CA ALA A 485 -9.66 5.87 26.45
C ALA A 485 -8.37 5.69 25.62
N GLY A 486 -8.50 5.75 24.30
CA GLY A 486 -7.38 5.88 23.37
C GLY A 486 -7.45 7.27 22.78
N ASN A 487 -6.43 8.11 23.06
CA ASN A 487 -6.29 9.50 22.61
C ASN A 487 -7.27 9.88 21.47
N GLU A 488 -8.31 10.64 21.83
CA GLU A 488 -9.10 11.39 20.84
C GLU A 488 -8.14 12.31 20.06
N PHE A 489 -8.41 12.49 18.77
CA PHE A 489 -7.69 13.52 18.01
C PHE A 489 -8.17 14.89 18.50
N THR A 490 -7.32 15.90 18.40
CA THR A 490 -7.77 17.29 18.60
C THR A 490 -8.10 17.91 17.24
N PRO A 491 -9.19 18.69 17.12
CA PRO A 491 -9.52 19.37 15.86
C PRO A 491 -8.37 20.26 15.37
N ASP A 492 -7.63 20.89 16.28
CA ASP A 492 -6.47 21.73 15.96
C ASP A 492 -5.35 20.96 15.24
N GLU A 493 -5.07 19.71 15.64
CA GLU A 493 -4.11 18.84 14.93
C GLU A 493 -4.57 18.56 13.48
N ILE A 494 -5.87 18.42 13.25
CA ILE A 494 -6.41 18.24 11.89
C ILE A 494 -6.30 19.55 11.10
N ARG A 495 -6.61 20.70 11.72
CA ARG A 495 -6.57 22.02 11.07
C ARG A 495 -5.20 22.37 10.50
N GLU A 496 -4.11 21.89 11.10
CA GLU A 496 -2.74 22.08 10.58
C GLU A 496 -2.57 21.56 9.14
N ASP A 497 -3.32 20.52 8.76
CA ASP A 497 -3.28 19.96 7.42
C ASP A 497 -4.13 20.76 6.41
N PHE A 498 -4.87 21.80 6.82
CA PHE A 498 -5.73 22.62 5.96
C PHE A 498 -5.32 24.09 5.98
N PRO A 499 -4.26 24.48 5.24
CA PRO A 499 -3.77 25.87 5.23
C PRO A 499 -4.83 26.91 4.86
N ILE A 500 -5.83 26.53 4.05
CA ILE A 500 -6.93 27.41 3.63
C ILE A 500 -7.84 27.84 4.78
N LEU A 501 -7.87 27.09 5.89
CA LEU A 501 -8.70 27.45 7.04
C LEU A 501 -8.23 28.73 7.72
N GLY A 502 -6.93 29.05 7.71
CA GLY A 502 -6.39 30.27 8.34
C GLY A 502 -7.14 30.65 9.63
N ASP A 503 -7.73 31.85 9.62
CA ASP A 503 -8.59 32.37 10.69
C ASP A 503 -10.10 32.26 10.38
N ILE A 504 -10.50 31.68 9.23
CA ILE A 504 -11.92 31.58 8.83
C ILE A 504 -12.66 30.46 9.56
N ILE A 505 -13.96 30.68 9.80
CA ILE A 505 -14.85 29.67 10.38
C ILE A 505 -15.67 29.04 9.26
N TYR A 506 -15.25 27.86 8.80
CA TYR A 506 -15.87 27.19 7.66
C TYR A 506 -16.91 26.14 8.07
N LEU A 507 -18.19 26.50 7.95
CA LEU A 507 -19.34 25.66 8.33
C LEU A 507 -20.25 25.31 7.14
N ASP A 508 -19.64 25.09 5.97
CA ASP A 508 -20.35 24.76 4.72
C ASP A 508 -19.85 23.46 4.07
N ASN A 509 -19.36 22.55 4.92
CA ASN A 509 -18.78 21.26 4.54
C ASN A 509 -19.76 20.33 3.80
N ALA A 510 -21.07 20.42 4.07
CA ALA A 510 -22.10 19.63 3.39
C ALA A 510 -22.27 20.01 1.91
N ALA A 511 -21.76 21.17 1.48
CA ALA A 511 -21.69 21.49 0.06
C ALA A 511 -20.36 21.04 -0.54
N THR A 512 -19.23 21.42 0.06
CA THR A 512 -17.91 20.91 -0.28
C THR A 512 -17.00 21.06 0.92
N SER A 513 -16.12 20.09 1.15
CA SER A 513 -15.05 20.23 2.13
C SER A 513 -13.79 20.79 1.48
N PHE A 514 -12.84 21.26 2.28
CA PHE A 514 -11.48 21.49 1.81
C PHE A 514 -10.70 20.18 1.67
N SER A 515 -9.53 20.23 1.05
CA SER A 515 -8.61 19.09 0.95
C SER A 515 -7.40 19.32 1.85
N PRO A 516 -6.98 18.32 2.65
CA PRO A 516 -5.78 18.43 3.45
C PRO A 516 -4.53 18.35 2.55
N GLU A 517 -3.41 18.87 3.02
CA GLU A 517 -2.16 18.97 2.27
C GLU A 517 -1.72 17.63 1.65
N PRO A 518 -1.80 16.46 2.34
CA PRO A 518 -1.47 15.18 1.72
C PRO A 518 -2.29 14.83 0.46
N VAL A 519 -3.54 15.29 0.38
CA VAL A 519 -4.41 15.09 -0.80
C VAL A 519 -3.99 16.02 -1.93
N VAL A 520 -3.66 17.28 -1.61
CA VAL A 520 -3.14 18.26 -2.58
C VAL A 520 -1.78 17.79 -3.13
N GLU A 521 -0.87 17.36 -2.25
CA GLU A 521 0.43 16.82 -2.60
C GLU A 521 0.31 15.60 -3.54
N ALA A 522 -0.69 14.74 -3.36
CA ALA A 522 -0.91 13.60 -4.24
C ALA A 522 -1.25 14.02 -5.69
N LEU A 523 -2.04 15.09 -5.86
CA LEU A 523 -2.31 15.68 -7.17
C LEU A 523 -1.04 16.27 -7.78
N VAL A 524 -0.30 17.06 -6.99
CA VAL A 524 0.95 17.69 -7.43
C VAL A 524 1.99 16.64 -7.80
N GLU A 525 2.13 15.57 -7.01
CA GLU A 525 3.05 14.46 -7.26
C GLU A 525 2.68 13.76 -8.57
N PHE A 526 1.39 13.44 -8.80
CA PHE A 526 0.94 12.86 -10.06
C PHE A 526 1.34 13.76 -11.24
N GLU A 527 0.99 15.05 -11.19
CA GLU A 527 1.27 16.00 -12.27
C GLU A 527 2.77 16.17 -12.55
N HIS A 528 3.60 16.27 -11.50
CA HIS A 528 5.03 16.56 -11.64
C HIS A 528 5.92 15.33 -11.84
N ARG A 529 5.53 14.15 -11.34
CA ARG A 529 6.44 12.99 -11.27
C ARG A 529 6.05 11.86 -12.21
N TYR A 530 4.75 11.61 -12.40
CA TYR A 530 4.31 10.40 -13.13
C TYR A 530 3.04 10.54 -13.96
N ARG A 531 2.66 11.77 -14.35
CA ARG A 531 1.51 12.03 -15.21
C ARG A 531 1.58 11.17 -16.47
N ALA A 532 0.58 10.31 -16.63
CA ALA A 532 0.38 9.48 -17.80
C ALA A 532 -1.05 8.96 -17.81
N ASN A 533 -1.53 8.57 -18.99
CA ASN A 533 -2.80 7.88 -19.10
C ASN A 533 -2.71 6.46 -18.50
N VAL A 534 -3.83 5.96 -17.99
CA VAL A 534 -3.93 4.62 -17.41
C VAL A 534 -4.33 3.58 -18.45
N GLY A 535 -4.02 2.31 -18.21
CA GLY A 535 -4.38 1.20 -19.08
C GLY A 535 -3.25 0.73 -20.01
N ARG A 536 -3.50 0.70 -21.32
CA ARG A 536 -2.74 -0.09 -22.33
C ARG A 536 -1.32 0.41 -22.67
N GLY A 537 -0.79 1.34 -21.89
CA GLY A 537 0.52 1.92 -22.16
C GLY A 537 1.67 1.02 -21.65
N VAL A 538 2.77 0.94 -22.41
CA VAL A 538 3.94 0.10 -22.08
C VAL A 538 5.08 0.86 -21.40
N HIS A 539 5.04 2.20 -21.40
CA HIS A 539 6.10 3.01 -20.82
C HIS A 539 6.04 3.07 -19.28
N ARG A 540 7.10 3.54 -18.63
CA ARG A 540 7.20 3.52 -17.17
C ARG A 540 6.10 4.33 -16.45
N LEU A 541 5.75 5.51 -16.96
CA LEU A 541 4.86 6.44 -16.27
C LEU A 541 3.41 5.94 -16.29
N THR A 542 2.94 5.41 -17.44
CA THR A 542 1.63 4.77 -17.55
C THR A 542 1.50 3.54 -16.66
N ARG A 543 2.57 2.75 -16.45
CA ARG A 543 2.57 1.65 -15.48
C ARG A 543 2.41 2.13 -14.04
N ILE A 544 3.12 3.20 -13.66
CA ILE A 544 3.01 3.80 -12.32
C ILE A 544 1.62 4.39 -12.10
N ALA A 545 1.14 5.22 -13.04
CA ALA A 545 -0.18 5.83 -12.98
C ALA A 545 -1.29 4.77 -12.92
N SER A 546 -1.22 3.73 -13.76
CA SER A 546 -2.21 2.64 -13.77
C SER A 546 -2.22 1.90 -12.43
N GLN A 547 -1.06 1.60 -11.86
CA GLN A 547 -0.99 0.93 -10.57
C GLN A 547 -1.54 1.80 -9.43
N ARG A 548 -1.17 3.08 -9.36
CA ARG A 548 -1.66 3.99 -8.31
C ARG A 548 -3.16 4.25 -8.44
N TYR A 549 -3.67 4.37 -9.66
CA TYR A 549 -5.11 4.52 -9.92
C TYR A 549 -5.89 3.24 -9.56
N TRP A 550 -5.34 2.06 -9.85
CA TRP A 550 -5.91 0.79 -9.41
C TRP A 550 -5.89 0.64 -7.88
N HIS A 551 -4.78 0.99 -7.20
CA HIS A 551 -4.75 1.01 -5.73
C HIS A 551 -5.76 1.99 -5.13
N ALA A 552 -6.04 3.12 -5.78
CA ALA A 552 -7.05 4.05 -5.29
C ALA A 552 -8.46 3.41 -5.27
N HIS A 553 -8.80 2.61 -6.27
CA HIS A 553 -10.02 1.81 -6.26
C HIS A 553 -10.05 0.84 -5.08
N GLU A 554 -8.95 0.12 -4.82
CA GLU A 554 -8.87 -0.82 -3.70
C GLU A 554 -9.02 -0.11 -2.34
N LYS A 555 -8.42 1.08 -2.18
CA LYS A 555 -8.53 1.88 -0.96
C LYS A 555 -9.97 2.33 -0.73
N VAL A 556 -10.62 2.85 -1.77
CA VAL A 556 -12.01 3.28 -1.71
C VAL A 556 -12.94 2.11 -1.43
N ALA A 557 -12.75 0.97 -2.10
CA ALA A 557 -13.52 -0.24 -1.87
C ALA A 557 -13.43 -0.69 -0.41
N ARG A 558 -12.20 -0.76 0.14
CA ARG A 558 -11.97 -1.12 1.55
C ARG A 558 -12.58 -0.12 2.52
N PHE A 559 -12.50 1.18 2.21
CA PHE A 559 -13.04 2.23 3.07
C PHE A 559 -14.54 2.06 3.32
N ILE A 560 -15.28 1.53 2.33
CA ILE A 560 -16.71 1.26 2.43
C ILE A 560 -17.05 -0.21 2.70
N GLY A 561 -16.06 -1.09 2.94
CA GLY A 561 -16.26 -2.54 3.10
C GLY A 561 -16.82 -3.24 1.85
N GLY A 562 -16.51 -2.72 0.66
CA GLY A 562 -17.11 -3.08 -0.63
C GLY A 562 -16.23 -3.90 -1.56
N GLU A 563 -15.21 -4.59 -1.07
CA GLU A 563 -14.25 -5.35 -1.90
C GLU A 563 -14.88 -6.46 -2.73
N ALA A 564 -16.02 -7.00 -2.29
CA ALA A 564 -16.76 -8.03 -3.03
C ALA A 564 -17.50 -7.48 -4.26
N GLY A 565 -17.72 -6.17 -4.33
CA GLY A 565 -18.46 -5.51 -5.40
C GLY A 565 -17.56 -4.75 -6.39
N GLY A 566 -18.20 -4.07 -7.35
CA GLY A 566 -17.54 -3.17 -8.29
C GLY A 566 -17.50 -1.74 -7.78
N THR A 567 -16.29 -1.18 -7.60
CA THR A 567 -16.11 0.25 -7.29
C THR A 567 -15.77 0.99 -8.58
N VAL A 568 -16.60 1.93 -9.00
CA VAL A 568 -16.41 2.72 -10.24
C VAL A 568 -16.21 4.18 -9.86
N PHE A 569 -15.17 4.82 -10.39
CA PHE A 569 -14.99 6.26 -10.25
C PHE A 569 -15.79 7.04 -11.28
N THR A 570 -16.50 8.04 -10.78
CA THR A 570 -17.33 8.97 -11.53
C THR A 570 -16.87 10.40 -11.25
N LYS A 571 -17.50 11.39 -11.86
CA LYS A 571 -17.27 12.81 -11.61
C LYS A 571 -17.82 13.27 -10.25
N ASN A 572 -18.91 12.66 -9.79
CA ASN A 572 -19.62 12.95 -8.54
C ASN A 572 -20.77 11.94 -8.32
N ALA A 573 -21.40 11.98 -7.14
CA ALA A 573 -22.58 11.15 -6.83
C ALA A 573 -23.73 11.34 -7.84
N THR A 574 -23.92 12.55 -8.38
CA THR A 574 -24.93 12.82 -9.41
C THR A 574 -24.72 11.97 -10.65
N GLU A 575 -23.48 11.84 -11.12
CA GLU A 575 -23.15 10.98 -12.26
C GLU A 575 -23.37 9.51 -11.92
N SER A 576 -22.97 9.07 -10.73
CA SER A 576 -23.22 7.72 -10.23
C SER A 576 -24.72 7.36 -10.26
N ILE A 577 -25.59 8.24 -9.77
CA ILE A 577 -27.04 8.03 -9.76
C ILE A 577 -27.59 7.99 -11.19
N ASN A 578 -27.13 8.89 -12.07
CA ASN A 578 -27.53 8.89 -13.47
C ASN A 578 -27.09 7.62 -14.20
N MET A 579 -25.91 7.07 -13.88
CA MET A 579 -25.46 5.79 -14.42
C MET A 579 -26.39 4.65 -14.02
N VAL A 580 -26.91 4.64 -12.79
CA VAL A 580 -27.92 3.65 -12.36
C VAL A 580 -29.24 3.86 -13.11
N ALA A 581 -29.74 5.10 -13.18
CA ALA A 581 -30.98 5.42 -13.87
C ALA A 581 -30.95 5.06 -15.36
N GLN A 582 -29.82 5.26 -16.03
CA GLN A 582 -29.67 4.99 -17.46
C GLN A 582 -29.27 3.54 -17.77
N GLY A 583 -28.50 2.91 -16.88
CA GLY A 583 -27.93 1.58 -17.10
C GLY A 583 -28.78 0.43 -16.58
N LEU A 584 -29.71 0.67 -15.64
CA LEU A 584 -30.62 -0.36 -15.17
C LEU A 584 -31.68 -0.66 -16.25
N SER A 585 -32.00 -1.93 -16.46
CA SER A 585 -33.05 -2.32 -17.40
C SER A 585 -34.45 -2.03 -16.81
N TRP A 586 -35.17 -1.13 -17.49
CA TRP A 586 -36.54 -0.70 -17.14
C TRP A 586 -37.58 -1.24 -18.12
N LYS A 587 -38.80 -1.46 -17.62
CA LYS A 587 -39.98 -1.79 -18.40
C LYS A 587 -41.12 -0.81 -18.10
N PRO A 588 -41.99 -0.49 -19.07
CA PRO A 588 -43.22 0.23 -18.79
C PRO A 588 -44.02 -0.48 -17.69
N GLY A 589 -44.44 0.28 -16.68
CA GLY A 589 -45.11 -0.23 -15.48
C GLY A 589 -44.20 -0.53 -14.29
N ASP A 590 -42.87 -0.50 -14.46
CA ASP A 590 -41.94 -0.50 -13.33
C ASP A 590 -42.15 0.78 -12.49
N ARG A 591 -41.82 0.69 -11.20
CA ARG A 591 -41.89 1.80 -10.24
C ARG A 591 -40.54 2.04 -9.58
N VAL A 592 -40.22 3.32 -9.38
CA VAL A 592 -39.15 3.78 -8.48
C VAL A 592 -39.81 4.40 -7.26
N VAL A 593 -39.36 4.03 -6.07
CA VAL A 593 -39.77 4.68 -4.81
C VAL A 593 -38.58 5.50 -4.29
N THR A 594 -38.82 6.75 -3.94
CA THR A 594 -37.82 7.66 -3.37
C THR A 594 -38.43 8.47 -2.23
N THR A 595 -37.72 9.45 -1.67
CA THR A 595 -38.16 10.20 -0.49
C THR A 595 -38.25 11.70 -0.75
N ILE A 596 -38.99 12.43 0.09
CA ILE A 596 -39.00 13.89 0.07
C ILE A 596 -37.66 14.49 0.53
N LEU A 597 -36.81 13.71 1.20
CA LEU A 597 -35.49 14.12 1.70
C LEU A 597 -34.41 14.19 0.61
N GLU A 598 -34.73 13.76 -0.62
CA GLU A 598 -33.72 13.64 -1.66
C GLU A 598 -33.18 14.98 -2.12
N HIS A 599 -31.85 15.03 -2.27
CA HIS A 599 -31.21 16.02 -3.12
C HIS A 599 -31.70 15.87 -4.56
N HIS A 600 -31.76 16.96 -5.33
CA HIS A 600 -32.23 16.95 -6.73
C HIS A 600 -31.55 15.87 -7.60
N SER A 601 -30.28 15.58 -7.33
CA SER A 601 -29.51 14.51 -7.98
C SER A 601 -30.10 13.11 -7.80
N ASN A 602 -30.78 12.83 -6.70
CA ASN A 602 -31.46 11.57 -6.41
C ASN A 602 -32.98 11.67 -6.60
N LEU A 603 -33.47 12.63 -7.40
CA LEU A 603 -34.88 12.80 -7.74
C LEU A 603 -35.11 12.93 -9.25
N LEU A 604 -34.39 13.86 -9.88
CA LEU A 604 -34.57 14.21 -11.30
C LEU A 604 -34.28 13.05 -12.28
N PRO A 605 -33.27 12.18 -12.05
CA PRO A 605 -33.05 11.03 -12.91
C PRO A 605 -34.26 10.09 -12.95
N TRP A 606 -34.92 9.89 -11.82
CA TRP A 606 -36.10 9.03 -11.71
C TRP A 606 -37.33 9.66 -12.38
N ARG A 607 -37.56 10.96 -12.17
CA ARG A 607 -38.60 11.72 -12.90
C ARG A 607 -38.43 11.62 -14.42
N THR A 608 -37.19 11.57 -14.91
CA THR A 608 -36.94 11.44 -16.35
C THR A 608 -37.42 10.10 -16.91
N LEU A 609 -37.43 9.03 -16.10
CA LEU A 609 -37.91 7.70 -16.49
C LEU A 609 -39.43 7.62 -16.66
N GLU A 610 -40.20 8.60 -16.16
CA GLU A 610 -41.65 8.71 -16.43
C GLU A 610 -41.95 8.76 -17.92
N LYS A 611 -41.04 9.35 -18.71
CA LYS A 611 -41.12 9.37 -20.19
C LYS A 611 -41.01 7.97 -20.82
N GLN A 612 -40.46 7.00 -20.09
CA GLN A 612 -40.32 5.60 -20.50
C GLN A 612 -41.43 4.71 -19.89
N GLY A 613 -42.40 5.30 -19.19
CA GLY A 613 -43.49 4.57 -18.54
C GLY A 613 -43.12 3.98 -17.17
N VAL A 614 -42.04 4.46 -16.54
CA VAL A 614 -41.68 4.10 -15.15
C VAL A 614 -42.33 5.11 -14.20
N ALA A 615 -43.15 4.66 -13.26
CA ALA A 615 -43.78 5.55 -12.30
C ALA A 615 -42.83 5.89 -11.14
N LEU A 616 -43.00 7.07 -10.54
CA LEU A 616 -42.22 7.54 -9.41
C LEU A 616 -43.11 7.86 -8.21
N ASP A 617 -42.86 7.18 -7.10
CA ASP A 617 -43.49 7.44 -5.81
C ASP A 617 -42.52 8.16 -4.88
N VAL A 618 -43.00 9.20 -4.19
CA VAL A 618 -42.19 10.01 -3.26
C VAL A 618 -42.77 9.85 -1.86
N ILE A 619 -42.03 9.22 -0.97
CA ILE A 619 -42.39 8.97 0.43
C ILE A 619 -42.09 10.21 1.28
N GLY A 620 -43.03 10.59 2.13
CA GLY A 620 -42.91 11.71 3.04
C GLY A 620 -42.06 11.42 4.28
N ILE A 621 -42.12 12.34 5.24
CA ILE A 621 -41.49 12.23 6.55
C ILE A 621 -42.51 12.52 7.65
N ASP A 622 -42.29 11.91 8.80
CA ASP A 622 -43.07 12.16 10.01
C ASP A 622 -42.74 13.52 10.65
N ALA A 623 -43.52 13.90 11.66
CA ALA A 623 -43.36 15.18 12.36
C ALA A 623 -42.02 15.34 13.09
N ASP A 624 -41.31 14.24 13.35
CA ASP A 624 -39.96 14.23 13.94
C ASP A 624 -38.84 14.20 12.89
N TYR A 625 -39.20 14.37 11.61
CA TYR A 625 -38.34 14.31 10.42
C TYR A 625 -37.84 12.91 10.04
N SER A 626 -38.28 11.85 10.72
CA SER A 626 -37.96 10.48 10.33
C SER A 626 -38.72 10.07 9.06
N LEU A 627 -38.17 9.11 8.32
CA LEU A 627 -38.81 8.59 7.11
C LEU A 627 -40.08 7.82 7.45
N ASP A 628 -41.18 8.09 6.75
CA ASP A 628 -42.44 7.33 6.90
C ASP A 628 -42.27 5.91 6.34
N LEU A 629 -41.85 4.99 7.21
CA LEU A 629 -41.64 3.58 6.87
C LEU A 629 -42.94 2.85 6.55
N ALA A 630 -44.07 3.30 7.08
CA ALA A 630 -45.36 2.68 6.80
C ALA A 630 -45.80 2.97 5.36
N ALA A 631 -45.67 4.22 4.91
CA ALA A 631 -45.91 4.60 3.53
C ALA A 631 -44.93 3.91 2.56
N LEU A 632 -43.65 3.73 2.95
CA LEU A 632 -42.69 2.95 2.16
C LEU A 632 -43.13 1.48 2.01
N GLU A 633 -43.55 0.83 3.11
CA GLU A 633 -44.05 -0.56 3.05
C GLU A 633 -45.33 -0.67 2.21
N GLU A 634 -46.25 0.28 2.32
CA GLU A 634 -47.46 0.33 1.49
C GLU A 634 -47.12 0.47 0.00
N ALA A 635 -46.20 1.37 -0.36
CA ALA A 635 -45.75 1.57 -1.73
C ALA A 635 -45.15 0.29 -2.33
N LEU A 636 -44.29 -0.40 -1.56
CA LEU A 636 -43.69 -1.69 -1.92
C LEU A 636 -44.72 -2.82 -2.02
N ALA A 637 -45.73 -2.85 -1.15
CA ALA A 637 -46.81 -3.82 -1.18
C ALA A 637 -47.70 -3.68 -2.43
N GLY A 638 -47.80 -2.47 -3.00
CA GLY A 638 -48.48 -2.22 -4.27
C GLY A 638 -47.87 -2.94 -5.48
N GLY A 639 -46.67 -3.53 -5.36
CA GLY A 639 -46.00 -4.30 -6.41
C GLY A 639 -45.29 -3.45 -7.48
N SER A 640 -44.55 -4.13 -8.36
CA SER A 640 -43.79 -3.55 -9.49
C SER A 640 -42.68 -2.56 -9.13
N VAL A 641 -42.33 -2.40 -7.85
CA VAL A 641 -41.20 -1.57 -7.44
C VAL A 641 -39.91 -2.25 -7.83
N ARG A 642 -39.19 -1.64 -8.77
CA ARG A 642 -37.92 -2.15 -9.29
C ARG A 642 -36.74 -1.63 -8.48
N LEU A 643 -36.81 -0.38 -8.02
CA LEU A 643 -35.75 0.30 -7.29
C LEU A 643 -36.34 1.18 -6.18
N VAL A 644 -35.74 1.11 -5.01
CA VAL A 644 -35.87 2.10 -3.93
C VAL A 644 -34.59 2.92 -3.92
N ALA A 645 -34.70 4.25 -4.05
CA ALA A 645 -33.56 5.16 -4.08
C ALA A 645 -33.70 6.16 -2.93
N VAL A 646 -32.78 6.10 -1.95
CA VAL A 646 -32.87 6.88 -0.70
C VAL A 646 -31.54 7.53 -0.36
N THR A 647 -31.58 8.73 0.19
CA THR A 647 -30.42 9.31 0.87
C THR A 647 -30.13 8.55 2.17
N HIS A 648 -28.86 8.32 2.50
CA HIS A 648 -28.46 7.80 3.81
C HIS A 648 -28.56 8.89 4.88
N ALA A 649 -28.28 10.15 4.51
CA ALA A 649 -28.37 11.30 5.41
C ALA A 649 -28.82 12.56 4.65
N SER A 650 -29.83 13.26 5.16
CA SER A 650 -30.36 14.48 4.54
C SER A 650 -29.31 15.59 4.52
N ASN A 651 -29.12 16.24 3.37
CA ASN A 651 -28.24 17.41 3.25
C ASN A 651 -28.85 18.70 3.81
N VAL A 652 -30.09 18.65 4.30
CA VAL A 652 -30.82 19.79 4.87
C VAL A 652 -31.01 19.57 6.36
N LEU A 653 -31.66 18.47 6.74
CA LEU A 653 -32.06 18.19 8.12
C LEU A 653 -31.00 17.44 8.93
N GLY A 654 -29.98 16.92 8.25
CA GLY A 654 -28.97 16.04 8.86
C GLY A 654 -29.50 14.67 9.30
N VAL A 655 -30.81 14.40 9.18
CA VAL A 655 -31.43 13.13 9.60
C VAL A 655 -30.90 11.95 8.79
N THR A 656 -30.54 10.87 9.48
CA THR A 656 -30.16 9.60 8.84
C THR A 656 -31.39 8.74 8.59
N THR A 657 -31.44 8.09 7.42
CA THR A 657 -32.53 7.15 7.11
C THR A 657 -32.23 5.77 7.66
N PRO A 658 -33.24 5.01 8.12
CA PRO A 658 -33.06 3.68 8.72
C PRO A 658 -32.81 2.62 7.63
N ILE A 659 -31.59 2.61 7.06
CA ILE A 659 -31.22 1.70 5.96
C ILE A 659 -31.44 0.21 6.30
N PRO A 660 -31.14 -0.30 7.52
CA PRO A 660 -31.42 -1.70 7.88
C PRO A 660 -32.91 -2.08 7.79
N GLU A 661 -33.81 -1.16 8.11
CA GLU A 661 -35.26 -1.33 7.95
C GLU A 661 -35.65 -1.31 6.47
N ILE A 662 -35.13 -0.34 5.72
CA ILE A 662 -35.41 -0.15 4.30
C ILE A 662 -34.94 -1.38 3.50
N VAL A 663 -33.73 -1.88 3.75
CA VAL A 663 -33.20 -3.06 3.05
C VAL A 663 -34.03 -4.32 3.34
N ARG A 664 -34.53 -4.47 4.57
CA ARG A 664 -35.42 -5.58 4.94
C ARG A 664 -36.72 -5.53 4.14
N LEU A 665 -37.32 -4.34 4.00
CA LEU A 665 -38.52 -4.13 3.18
C LEU A 665 -38.23 -4.37 1.69
N CYS A 666 -37.13 -3.85 1.16
CA CYS A 666 -36.73 -4.06 -0.23
C CYS A 666 -36.57 -5.56 -0.54
N ARG A 667 -35.87 -6.31 0.32
CA ARG A 667 -35.68 -7.75 0.16
C ARG A 667 -37.00 -8.53 0.23
N LYS A 668 -37.90 -8.16 1.15
CA LYS A 668 -39.23 -8.78 1.28
C LYS A 668 -40.05 -8.66 -0.01
N HIS A 669 -39.88 -7.55 -0.74
CA HIS A 669 -40.65 -7.25 -1.96
C HIS A 669 -39.86 -7.42 -3.27
N GLY A 670 -38.58 -7.82 -3.20
CA GLY A 670 -37.73 -8.05 -4.38
C GLY A 670 -37.28 -6.79 -5.11
N ALA A 671 -37.26 -5.64 -4.43
CA ALA A 671 -36.78 -4.37 -4.98
C ALA A 671 -35.27 -4.20 -4.75
N LEU A 672 -34.58 -3.56 -5.69
CA LEU A 672 -33.18 -3.13 -5.52
C LEU A 672 -33.11 -1.87 -4.64
N LEU A 673 -32.00 -1.65 -3.96
CA LEU A 673 -31.76 -0.49 -3.11
C LEU A 673 -30.53 0.32 -3.56
N LEU A 674 -30.75 1.59 -3.90
CA LEU A 674 -29.70 2.60 -4.05
C LEU A 674 -29.65 3.50 -2.82
N VAL A 675 -28.45 3.66 -2.27
CA VAL A 675 -28.16 4.53 -1.14
C VAL A 675 -27.26 5.69 -1.58
N ASP A 676 -27.77 6.92 -1.49
CA ASP A 676 -26.97 8.14 -1.63
C ASP A 676 -26.26 8.46 -0.32
N ALA A 677 -24.97 8.13 -0.24
CA ALA A 677 -24.12 8.31 0.92
C ALA A 677 -23.30 9.62 0.84
N ALA A 678 -23.64 10.55 -0.06
CA ALA A 678 -22.87 11.78 -0.27
C ALA A 678 -22.74 12.65 1.00
N GLN A 679 -23.67 12.53 1.96
CA GLN A 679 -23.62 13.23 3.25
C GLN A 679 -23.34 12.32 4.44
N SER A 680 -23.51 11.00 4.35
CA SER A 680 -23.18 10.14 5.49
C SER A 680 -21.68 9.82 5.52
N LEU A 681 -21.10 9.52 4.36
CA LEU A 681 -19.75 8.98 4.27
C LEU A 681 -18.66 9.90 4.84
N PRO A 682 -18.77 11.25 4.74
CA PRO A 682 -17.80 12.14 5.37
C PRO A 682 -17.90 12.24 6.89
N HIS A 683 -19.03 11.84 7.48
CA HIS A 683 -19.40 12.18 8.85
C HIS A 683 -19.52 10.95 9.77
N MET A 684 -19.65 9.75 9.20
CA MET A 684 -19.83 8.53 9.97
C MET A 684 -19.27 7.29 9.25
N PRO A 685 -18.98 6.19 9.98
CA PRO A 685 -18.64 4.92 9.37
C PRO A 685 -19.77 4.44 8.45
N VAL A 686 -19.40 3.94 7.27
CA VAL A 686 -20.34 3.37 6.32
C VAL A 686 -19.72 2.08 5.78
N ASN A 687 -20.45 0.98 5.91
CA ASN A 687 -20.05 -0.32 5.40
C ASN A 687 -21.19 -0.90 4.54
N VAL A 688 -20.92 -1.18 3.27
CA VAL A 688 -21.94 -1.67 2.33
C VAL A 688 -22.45 -3.08 2.68
N ALA A 689 -21.65 -3.89 3.37
CA ALA A 689 -22.08 -5.19 3.88
C ALA A 689 -23.13 -5.03 4.98
N ASP A 690 -22.92 -4.07 5.89
CA ASP A 690 -23.85 -3.76 6.97
C ASP A 690 -25.13 -3.10 6.45
N LEU A 691 -25.00 -2.15 5.51
CA LEU A 691 -26.14 -1.50 4.87
C LEU A 691 -26.97 -2.48 4.01
N GLY A 692 -26.31 -3.47 3.40
CA GLY A 692 -26.97 -4.46 2.58
C GLY A 692 -27.64 -3.89 1.32
N CYS A 693 -27.21 -2.73 0.82
CA CYS A 693 -27.68 -2.10 -0.41
C CYS A 693 -27.09 -2.72 -1.70
N ASP A 694 -27.71 -2.46 -2.84
CA ASP A 694 -27.26 -2.94 -4.15
C ASP A 694 -26.37 -1.91 -4.85
N PHE A 695 -26.65 -0.63 -4.62
CA PHE A 695 -25.87 0.51 -5.10
C PHE A 695 -25.57 1.47 -3.95
N LEU A 696 -24.34 1.96 -3.88
CA LEU A 696 -23.95 3.05 -2.99
C LEU A 696 -23.19 4.12 -3.79
N CYS A 697 -23.57 5.39 -3.65
CA CYS A 697 -22.90 6.49 -4.33
C CYS A 697 -22.49 7.62 -3.39
N PHE A 698 -21.39 8.29 -3.70
CA PHE A 698 -20.92 9.46 -2.97
C PHE A 698 -20.00 10.34 -3.81
N SER A 699 -19.73 11.54 -3.32
CA SER A 699 -18.86 12.53 -3.96
C SER A 699 -17.57 12.72 -3.16
N GLY A 700 -16.42 12.70 -3.84
CA GLY A 700 -15.12 12.87 -3.20
C GLY A 700 -14.90 14.27 -2.61
N HIS A 701 -15.44 15.31 -3.23
CA HIS A 701 -15.29 16.70 -2.78
C HIS A 701 -15.99 17.05 -1.46
N LYS A 702 -16.81 16.14 -0.92
CA LYS A 702 -17.36 16.25 0.44
C LYS A 702 -16.57 15.43 1.46
N LEU A 703 -15.68 14.56 0.98
CA LEU A 703 -14.90 13.57 1.73
C LEU A 703 -13.41 13.96 1.75
N PHE A 704 -13.11 15.26 1.88
CA PHE A 704 -11.77 15.83 1.78
C PHE A 704 -11.01 15.58 0.46
N GLY A 705 -11.64 14.89 -0.49
CA GLY A 705 -11.09 14.60 -1.81
C GLY A 705 -11.26 15.76 -2.79
N PRO A 706 -10.70 15.64 -3.99
CA PRO A 706 -10.78 16.69 -4.99
C PRO A 706 -12.15 16.76 -5.68
N THR A 707 -12.45 17.93 -6.24
CA THR A 707 -13.57 18.10 -7.18
C THR A 707 -13.40 17.24 -8.43
N GLY A 708 -14.52 16.92 -9.09
CA GLY A 708 -14.52 16.02 -10.24
C GLY A 708 -14.20 14.56 -9.91
N THR A 709 -14.43 14.16 -8.65
CA THR A 709 -14.37 12.76 -8.22
C THR A 709 -15.65 12.36 -7.48
N GLY A 710 -16.13 11.18 -7.79
CA GLY A 710 -17.26 10.50 -7.18
C GLY A 710 -17.11 9.00 -7.34
N VAL A 711 -18.00 8.27 -6.70
CA VAL A 711 -17.95 6.81 -6.69
C VAL A 711 -19.35 6.25 -6.88
N LEU A 712 -19.44 5.20 -7.67
CA LEU A 712 -20.55 4.27 -7.70
C LEU A 712 -20.01 2.90 -7.28
N TRP A 713 -20.47 2.40 -6.14
CA TRP A 713 -20.28 1.02 -5.75
C TRP A 713 -21.51 0.21 -6.14
N MET A 714 -21.27 -0.98 -6.69
CA MET A 714 -22.29 -1.93 -7.10
C MET A 714 -21.98 -3.27 -6.44
N ARG A 715 -22.96 -3.88 -5.76
CA ARG A 715 -22.83 -5.26 -5.29
C ARG A 715 -22.61 -6.20 -6.46
N ASP A 716 -23.54 -6.15 -7.40
CA ASP A 716 -23.53 -6.92 -8.64
C ASP A 716 -23.41 -5.95 -9.82
N LEU A 717 -22.60 -6.29 -10.81
CA LEU A 717 -22.37 -5.49 -12.02
C LEU A 717 -23.54 -5.60 -13.00
N LEU A 718 -24.72 -5.10 -12.60
CA LEU A 718 -26.01 -5.27 -13.28
C LEU A 718 -26.33 -4.21 -14.34
N LEU A 719 -25.54 -3.13 -14.41
CA LEU A 719 -25.83 -2.00 -15.27
C LEU A 719 -25.26 -2.21 -16.68
N GLU A 720 -26.01 -1.78 -17.69
CA GLU A 720 -25.45 -1.52 -19.01
C GLU A 720 -24.69 -0.18 -18.99
N PRO A 721 -23.45 -0.09 -19.51
CA PRO A 721 -22.70 1.16 -19.52
C PRO A 721 -23.42 2.25 -20.33
N SER A 722 -23.76 3.37 -19.67
CA SER A 722 -24.47 4.48 -20.31
C SER A 722 -23.57 5.39 -21.15
N VAL A 723 -22.25 5.33 -20.94
CA VAL A 723 -21.24 6.05 -21.72
C VAL A 723 -20.31 5.02 -22.37
N LEU A 724 -20.17 5.08 -23.69
CA LEU A 724 -19.36 4.15 -24.47
C LEU A 724 -18.16 4.85 -25.10
N GLY A 725 -16.99 4.19 -25.10
CA GLY A 725 -15.78 4.77 -25.69
C GLY A 725 -14.51 3.96 -25.45
N GLY A 726 -13.35 4.60 -25.66
CA GLY A 726 -12.06 4.03 -25.29
C GLY A 726 -11.94 3.82 -23.78
N GLY A 727 -11.02 2.95 -23.33
CA GLY A 727 -10.85 2.64 -21.90
C GLY A 727 -11.74 1.50 -21.41
N MET A 728 -13.02 1.49 -21.83
CA MET A 728 -14.02 0.52 -21.36
C MET A 728 -14.10 -0.82 -22.12
N VAL A 729 -13.31 -0.98 -23.16
CA VAL A 729 -13.32 -2.15 -24.06
C VAL A 729 -12.02 -2.94 -23.96
N THR A 730 -12.06 -4.24 -24.27
CA THR A 730 -10.87 -5.07 -24.53
C THR A 730 -10.57 -5.17 -26.02
N SER A 731 -11.60 -5.32 -26.86
CA SER A 731 -11.50 -5.37 -28.33
C SER A 731 -12.64 -4.60 -29.00
N VAL A 732 -12.37 -4.04 -30.18
CA VAL A 732 -13.35 -3.34 -31.04
C VAL A 732 -13.10 -3.73 -32.49
N THR A 733 -14.16 -4.09 -33.21
CA THR A 733 -14.18 -4.29 -34.67
C THR A 733 -15.27 -3.41 -35.30
N ALA A 734 -15.42 -3.45 -36.62
CA ALA A 734 -16.50 -2.70 -37.28
C ALA A 734 -17.90 -3.25 -36.94
N GLU A 735 -17.98 -4.51 -36.53
CA GLU A 735 -19.22 -5.26 -36.28
C GLU A 735 -19.63 -5.24 -34.80
N GLY A 736 -18.74 -4.85 -33.89
CA GLY A 736 -19.05 -4.82 -32.46
C GLY A 736 -17.84 -4.59 -31.54
N TYR A 737 -18.06 -4.73 -30.24
CA TYR A 737 -17.03 -4.56 -29.22
C TYR A 737 -17.19 -5.58 -28.09
N VAL A 738 -16.09 -5.81 -27.38
CA VAL A 738 -16.06 -6.61 -26.15
C VAL A 738 -15.73 -5.67 -24.99
N PRO A 739 -16.63 -5.49 -24.00
CA PRO A 739 -16.34 -4.65 -22.84
C PRO A 739 -15.20 -5.23 -22.01
N ALA A 740 -14.54 -4.37 -21.24
CA ALA A 740 -13.62 -4.78 -20.19
C ALA A 740 -14.37 -5.42 -19.02
N GLU A 741 -13.60 -6.02 -18.11
CA GLU A 741 -14.09 -6.56 -16.85
C GLU A 741 -13.90 -5.53 -15.72
N GLY A 742 -14.56 -5.75 -14.58
CA GLY A 742 -14.42 -4.90 -13.40
C GLY A 742 -14.90 -3.47 -13.62
N TYR A 743 -14.24 -2.52 -12.93
CA TYR A 743 -14.59 -1.10 -13.00
C TYR A 743 -14.34 -0.50 -14.37
N GLN A 744 -13.36 -1.01 -15.11
CA GLN A 744 -12.98 -0.47 -16.41
C GLN A 744 -14.16 -0.49 -17.39
N ARG A 745 -15.06 -1.47 -17.30
CA ARG A 745 -16.30 -1.53 -18.09
C ARG A 745 -17.13 -0.25 -18.03
N TYR A 746 -17.07 0.47 -16.92
CA TYR A 746 -17.94 1.60 -16.61
C TYR A 746 -17.23 2.96 -16.69
N GLU A 747 -15.91 2.96 -16.88
CA GLU A 747 -15.07 4.17 -16.97
C GLU A 747 -14.64 4.44 -18.41
N ALA A 748 -15.59 4.91 -19.22
CA ALA A 748 -15.31 5.27 -20.61
C ALA A 748 -14.53 6.59 -20.71
N GLY A 749 -13.53 6.62 -21.58
CA GLY A 749 -12.64 7.75 -21.81
C GLY A 749 -11.39 7.72 -20.92
N THR A 750 -10.63 8.81 -20.94
CA THR A 750 -9.56 9.01 -19.95
C THR A 750 -10.20 9.48 -18.65
N PRO A 751 -10.06 8.73 -17.55
CA PRO A 751 -10.66 9.13 -16.28
C PRO A 751 -9.88 10.29 -15.64
N SER A 752 -10.44 10.84 -14.56
CA SER A 752 -9.71 11.77 -13.67
C SER A 752 -8.63 11.00 -12.88
N VAL A 753 -7.51 10.67 -13.53
CA VAL A 753 -6.46 9.80 -12.95
C VAL A 753 -5.88 10.40 -11.67
N GLY A 754 -5.42 11.67 -11.73
CA GLY A 754 -4.90 12.38 -10.56
C GLY A 754 -5.97 12.52 -9.47
N GLY A 755 -7.20 12.87 -9.87
CA GLY A 755 -8.33 12.99 -8.95
C GLY A 755 -8.61 11.68 -8.21
N GLY A 756 -8.72 10.55 -8.92
CA GLY A 756 -8.94 9.24 -8.31
C GLY A 756 -7.82 8.83 -7.37
N ILE A 757 -6.55 9.08 -7.72
CA ILE A 757 -5.41 8.82 -6.84
C ILE A 757 -5.51 9.65 -5.55
N ALA A 758 -5.82 10.93 -5.67
CA ALA A 758 -5.96 11.84 -4.53
C ALA A 758 -7.20 11.52 -3.68
N LEU A 759 -8.30 11.06 -4.27
CA LEU A 759 -9.45 10.50 -3.54
C LEU A 759 -9.01 9.27 -2.71
N GLY A 760 -8.18 8.41 -3.28
CA GLY A 760 -7.56 7.30 -2.55
C GLY A 760 -6.68 7.75 -1.36
N VAL A 761 -6.09 8.94 -1.41
CA VAL A 761 -5.34 9.52 -0.28
C VAL A 761 -6.30 10.14 0.75
N ALA A 762 -7.39 10.76 0.31
CA ALA A 762 -8.40 11.33 1.19
C ALA A 762 -9.05 10.25 2.08
N VAL A 763 -9.39 9.08 1.51
CA VAL A 763 -9.93 7.96 2.30
C VAL A 763 -8.90 7.37 3.27
N ASP A 764 -7.62 7.32 2.91
CA ASP A 764 -6.56 6.91 3.84
C ASP A 764 -6.42 7.91 4.99
N TYR A 765 -6.47 9.21 4.70
CA TYR A 765 -6.40 10.29 5.70
C TYR A 765 -7.52 10.16 6.74
N LEU A 766 -8.76 10.01 6.27
CA LEU A 766 -9.93 9.77 7.13
C LEU A 766 -9.83 8.45 7.90
N SER A 767 -9.29 7.39 7.27
CA SER A 767 -9.08 6.09 7.94
C SER A 767 -8.05 6.18 9.08
N VAL A 768 -7.01 7.01 8.92
CA VAL A 768 -5.99 7.24 9.96
C VAL A 768 -6.57 7.97 11.16
N ILE A 769 -7.43 8.97 10.94
CA ILE A 769 -8.16 9.64 12.02
C ILE A 769 -9.13 8.66 12.69
N GLY A 770 -9.85 7.91 11.86
CA GLY A 770 -10.87 6.93 12.24
C GLY A 770 -12.27 7.54 12.24
N MET A 771 -13.14 7.02 11.37
CA MET A 771 -14.52 7.54 11.17
C MET A 771 -15.38 7.51 12.43
N GLU A 772 -15.18 6.53 13.31
CA GLU A 772 -15.86 6.47 14.61
C GLU A 772 -15.51 7.66 15.51
N LYS A 773 -14.27 8.15 15.45
CA LYS A 773 -13.84 9.32 16.23
C LYS A 773 -14.46 10.59 15.65
N ILE A 774 -14.45 10.71 14.32
CA ILE A 774 -15.07 11.83 13.60
C ILE A 774 -16.56 11.91 13.93
N HIS A 775 -17.26 10.78 13.85
CA HIS A 775 -18.68 10.68 14.17
C HIS A 775 -19.00 11.19 15.58
N ARG A 776 -18.30 10.69 16.60
CA ARG A 776 -18.51 11.15 18.00
C ARG A 776 -18.18 12.62 18.21
N HIS A 777 -17.11 13.11 17.59
CA HIS A 777 -16.73 14.52 17.67
C HIS A 777 -17.83 15.41 17.10
N GLU A 778 -18.30 15.10 15.89
CA GLU A 778 -19.35 15.87 15.24
C GLU A 778 -20.69 15.73 15.94
N GLU A 779 -21.07 14.56 16.45
CA GLU A 779 -22.29 14.34 17.21
C GLU A 779 -22.36 15.30 18.42
N ARG A 780 -21.26 15.41 19.16
CA ARG A 780 -21.12 16.31 20.31
C ARG A 780 -21.25 17.79 19.93
N LEU A 781 -20.57 18.21 18.84
CA LEU A 781 -20.67 19.59 18.34
C LEU A 781 -22.06 19.91 17.80
N THR A 782 -22.69 18.96 17.11
CA THR A 782 -24.06 19.09 16.59
C THR A 782 -25.06 19.27 17.72
N ALA A 783 -24.93 18.47 18.78
CA ALA A 783 -25.79 18.59 19.96
C ALA A 783 -25.64 19.97 20.62
N ARG A 784 -24.41 20.49 20.73
CA ARG A 784 -24.14 21.83 21.24
C ARG A 784 -24.76 22.91 20.36
N LEU A 785 -24.58 22.82 19.05
CA LEU A 785 -25.11 23.78 18.07
C LEU A 785 -26.64 23.84 18.12
N ILE A 786 -27.31 22.67 18.08
CA ILE A 786 -28.78 22.59 18.15
C ILE A 786 -29.28 23.18 19.47
N ALA A 787 -28.67 22.81 20.61
CA ALA A 787 -29.08 23.31 21.92
C ALA A 787 -28.85 24.82 22.06
N GLY A 788 -27.77 25.35 21.48
CA GLY A 788 -27.44 26.77 21.49
C GLY A 788 -28.41 27.59 20.65
N LEU A 789 -28.58 27.22 19.37
CA LEU A 789 -29.50 27.91 18.46
C LEU A 789 -30.95 27.86 18.95
N SER A 790 -31.39 26.73 19.52
CA SER A 790 -32.76 26.60 20.06
C SER A 790 -33.04 27.49 21.27
N ARG A 791 -32.02 28.08 21.89
CA ARG A 791 -32.15 29.04 23.00
C ARG A 791 -32.14 30.50 22.53
N VAL A 792 -31.85 30.74 21.25
CA VAL A 792 -31.88 32.08 20.68
C VAL A 792 -33.33 32.41 20.32
N ASP A 793 -33.87 33.46 20.93
CA ASP A 793 -35.24 33.91 20.65
C ASP A 793 -35.42 34.18 19.15
N GLY A 794 -36.56 33.73 18.60
CA GLY A 794 -36.90 33.89 17.20
C GLY A 794 -36.06 33.07 16.21
N VAL A 795 -35.31 32.07 16.66
CA VAL A 795 -34.61 31.10 15.79
C VAL A 795 -35.35 29.77 15.81
N THR A 796 -35.63 29.23 14.63
CA THR A 796 -36.23 27.88 14.48
C THR A 796 -35.20 26.93 13.88
N VAL A 797 -34.93 25.81 14.57
CA VAL A 797 -33.96 24.79 14.14
C VAL A 797 -34.67 23.61 13.49
N TYR A 798 -34.18 23.19 12.32
CA TYR A 798 -34.65 22.04 11.54
C TYR A 798 -33.59 20.95 11.54
N ALA A 799 -33.66 20.07 12.54
CA ALA A 799 -32.79 18.91 12.68
C ALA A 799 -33.51 17.80 13.44
N ALA A 800 -33.10 16.54 13.23
CA ALA A 800 -33.62 15.42 14.01
C ALA A 800 -33.28 15.59 15.50
N ARG A 801 -34.22 15.27 16.39
CA ARG A 801 -34.05 15.46 17.84
C ARG A 801 -33.13 14.40 18.46
N THR A 802 -33.20 13.17 17.95
CA THR A 802 -32.42 12.01 18.39
C THR A 802 -30.96 12.14 17.92
N PRO A 803 -29.97 12.22 18.83
CA PRO A 803 -28.54 12.35 18.47
C PRO A 803 -28.03 11.25 17.54
N GLU A 804 -28.45 10.01 17.77
CA GLU A 804 -28.00 8.82 17.03
C GLU A 804 -28.57 8.77 15.61
N ALA A 805 -29.56 9.61 15.29
CA ALA A 805 -30.25 9.65 14.01
C ALA A 805 -29.89 10.89 13.17
N ARG A 806 -28.70 11.47 13.37
CA ARG A 806 -28.24 12.63 12.60
C ARG A 806 -26.73 12.71 12.39
N ILE A 807 -26.36 13.40 11.32
CA ILE A 807 -24.99 13.85 11.04
C ILE A 807 -24.80 15.32 11.44
N GLY A 808 -23.58 15.84 11.25
CA GLY A 808 -23.22 17.22 11.53
C GLY A 808 -23.76 18.27 10.57
N VAL A 809 -25.07 18.26 10.29
CA VAL A 809 -25.76 19.22 9.42
C VAL A 809 -26.97 19.80 10.16
N VAL A 810 -27.01 21.12 10.32
CA VAL A 810 -28.07 21.84 11.04
C VAL A 810 -28.61 22.97 10.18
N SER A 811 -29.89 22.88 9.82
CA SER A 811 -30.62 23.97 9.17
C SER A 811 -31.37 24.81 10.19
N PHE A 812 -31.50 26.11 9.96
CA PHE A 812 -32.28 27.01 10.81
C PHE A 812 -32.81 28.23 10.03
N THR A 813 -33.81 28.89 10.60
CA THR A 813 -34.34 30.17 10.15
C THR A 813 -34.35 31.18 11.29
N ILE A 814 -34.32 32.46 10.95
CA ILE A 814 -34.31 33.60 11.87
C ILE A 814 -35.56 34.42 11.51
N ASP A 815 -36.55 34.54 12.40
CA ASP A 815 -37.82 35.21 12.04
C ASP A 815 -37.58 36.64 11.56
N GLY A 816 -38.17 36.99 10.42
CA GLY A 816 -38.04 38.34 9.84
C GLY A 816 -36.72 38.61 9.12
N VAL A 817 -35.79 37.64 9.05
CA VAL A 817 -34.52 37.78 8.31
C VAL A 817 -34.48 36.74 7.20
N HIS A 818 -34.25 37.19 5.96
CA HIS A 818 -34.15 36.28 4.83
C HIS A 818 -32.88 35.41 4.96
N PRO A 819 -32.90 34.08 4.69
CA PRO A 819 -31.73 33.21 4.89
C PRO A 819 -30.45 33.69 4.19
N GLN A 820 -30.60 34.32 3.02
CA GLN A 820 -29.47 34.88 2.29
C GLN A 820 -28.86 36.11 2.97
N GLU A 821 -29.69 36.96 3.58
CA GLU A 821 -29.22 38.12 4.35
C GLU A 821 -28.50 37.65 5.62
N ALA A 822 -29.07 36.67 6.33
CA ALA A 822 -28.45 36.07 7.51
C ALA A 822 -27.08 35.47 7.19
N ALA A 823 -26.96 34.72 6.08
CA ALA A 823 -25.67 34.16 5.66
C ALA A 823 -24.66 35.24 5.27
N GLN A 824 -25.09 36.33 4.64
CA GLN A 824 -24.22 37.46 4.29
C GLN A 824 -23.71 38.19 5.54
N MET A 825 -24.57 38.44 6.53
CA MET A 825 -24.17 39.05 7.81
C MET A 825 -23.15 38.17 8.56
N LEU A 826 -23.36 36.84 8.58
CA LEU A 826 -22.42 35.91 9.20
C LEU A 826 -21.04 35.92 8.54
N ASP A 827 -20.99 36.03 7.20
CA ASP A 827 -19.73 36.12 6.45
C ASP A 827 -19.03 37.46 6.68
N GLU A 828 -19.74 38.59 6.51
CA GLU A 828 -19.15 39.93 6.55
C GLU A 828 -18.81 40.43 7.96
N GLU A 829 -19.58 40.04 8.98
CA GLU A 829 -19.44 40.59 10.34
C GLU A 829 -18.71 39.65 11.30
N ALA A 830 -18.70 38.34 11.02
CA ALA A 830 -18.18 37.33 11.93
C ALA A 830 -17.18 36.34 11.29
N ASP A 831 -16.88 36.48 9.99
CA ASP A 831 -16.03 35.55 9.22
C ASP A 831 -16.53 34.08 9.30
N ILE A 832 -17.86 33.89 9.38
CA ILE A 832 -18.52 32.58 9.49
C ILE A 832 -19.20 32.20 8.18
N LEU A 833 -18.61 31.25 7.47
CA LEU A 833 -19.08 30.80 6.17
C LEU A 833 -20.13 29.68 6.34
N VAL A 834 -21.39 30.02 6.06
CA VAL A 834 -22.54 29.09 6.03
C VAL A 834 -23.22 29.11 4.65
N ARG A 835 -24.15 28.18 4.42
CA ARG A 835 -24.97 28.15 3.19
C ARG A 835 -26.37 28.70 3.45
N SER A 836 -26.98 29.32 2.45
CA SER A 836 -28.40 29.70 2.45
C SER A 836 -29.14 29.19 1.21
N GLY A 837 -30.47 29.12 1.29
CA GLY A 837 -31.37 28.81 0.19
C GLY A 837 -32.01 27.42 0.29
N HIS A 838 -32.38 26.84 -0.85
CA HIS A 838 -33.11 25.56 -0.90
C HIS A 838 -32.22 24.30 -0.84
N HIS A 839 -30.89 24.47 -0.83
CA HIS A 839 -29.90 23.38 -0.74
C HIS A 839 -30.11 22.25 -1.76
N CYS A 840 -30.64 22.57 -2.95
CA CYS A 840 -31.03 21.58 -3.96
C CYS A 840 -31.97 20.48 -3.43
N CYS A 841 -32.90 20.85 -2.54
CA CYS A 841 -33.91 19.98 -1.94
C CYS A 841 -35.26 20.72 -1.82
N GLN A 842 -35.66 21.40 -2.91
CA GLN A 842 -36.88 22.23 -2.96
C GLN A 842 -38.17 21.51 -2.54
N PRO A 843 -38.44 20.25 -2.93
CA PRO A 843 -39.64 19.55 -2.48
C PRO A 843 -39.75 19.46 -0.94
N LEU A 844 -38.64 19.31 -0.24
CA LEU A 844 -38.62 19.34 1.22
C LEU A 844 -38.91 20.74 1.76
N MET A 845 -38.39 21.78 1.12
CA MET A 845 -38.68 23.18 1.51
C MET A 845 -40.17 23.49 1.36
N ASP A 846 -40.79 23.06 0.26
CA ASP A 846 -42.23 23.19 0.05
C ASP A 846 -43.02 22.41 1.10
N TYR A 847 -42.60 21.17 1.41
CA TYR A 847 -43.22 20.34 2.44
C TYR A 847 -43.15 20.98 3.85
N LEU A 848 -42.02 21.59 4.19
CA LEU A 848 -41.81 22.29 5.45
C LEU A 848 -42.39 23.73 5.46
N ASN A 849 -42.97 24.17 4.34
CA ASN A 849 -43.49 25.53 4.14
C ASN A 849 -42.42 26.62 4.35
N LEU A 850 -41.24 26.42 3.76
CA LEU A 850 -40.07 27.30 3.82
C LEU A 850 -39.72 27.83 2.41
N PRO A 851 -40.53 28.73 1.81
CA PRO A 851 -40.35 29.17 0.43
C PRO A 851 -39.02 29.88 0.17
N GLU A 852 -38.44 30.54 1.18
CA GLU A 852 -37.14 31.21 1.10
C GLU A 852 -35.95 30.28 1.44
N GLY A 853 -36.23 29.04 1.83
CA GLY A 853 -35.23 28.07 2.27
C GLY A 853 -34.74 28.30 3.70
N THR A 854 -33.50 27.85 3.98
CA THR A 854 -32.90 27.91 5.32
C THR A 854 -31.46 28.39 5.27
N VAL A 855 -30.94 28.85 6.41
CA VAL A 855 -29.49 28.86 6.66
C VAL A 855 -29.08 27.46 7.06
N ARG A 856 -27.91 26.99 6.62
CA ARG A 856 -27.37 25.67 6.96
C ARG A 856 -25.92 25.79 7.38
N ALA A 857 -25.66 25.40 8.63
CA ALA A 857 -24.33 25.15 9.15
C ALA A 857 -24.03 23.65 9.10
N SER A 858 -22.86 23.28 8.61
CA SER A 858 -22.42 21.90 8.42
C SER A 858 -20.98 21.73 8.85
N LEU A 859 -20.77 20.76 9.73
CA LEU A 859 -19.55 20.50 10.48
C LEU A 859 -18.58 19.65 9.68
N ALA A 860 -17.35 19.54 10.16
CA ALA A 860 -16.37 18.56 9.71
C ALA A 860 -15.46 18.15 10.88
N ALA A 861 -14.57 17.18 10.64
CA ALA A 861 -13.59 16.73 11.63
C ALA A 861 -12.73 17.85 12.24
N TYR A 862 -12.45 18.92 11.49
CA TYR A 862 -11.67 20.08 11.95
C TYR A 862 -12.48 21.20 12.63
N THR A 863 -13.80 21.05 12.74
CA THR A 863 -14.63 22.05 13.42
C THR A 863 -14.39 21.99 14.93
N THR A 864 -14.35 23.15 15.58
CA THR A 864 -14.06 23.31 17.01
C THR A 864 -15.30 23.71 17.81
N GLU A 865 -15.29 23.51 19.12
CA GLU A 865 -16.35 24.04 20.00
C GLU A 865 -16.43 25.57 19.96
N HIS A 866 -15.29 26.24 19.83
CA HIS A 866 -15.21 27.69 19.81
C HIS A 866 -15.95 28.28 18.60
N GLU A 867 -15.77 27.67 17.42
CA GLU A 867 -16.48 28.05 16.20
C GLU A 867 -18.01 27.90 16.34
N ILE A 868 -18.47 26.87 17.07
CA ILE A 868 -19.90 26.69 17.37
C ILE A 868 -20.42 27.78 18.29
N ASP A 869 -19.66 28.13 19.33
CA ASP A 869 -20.03 29.20 20.24
C ASP A 869 -20.10 30.57 19.55
N LEU A 870 -19.14 30.86 18.65
CA LEU A 870 -19.14 32.07 17.85
C LEU A 870 -20.34 32.13 16.89
N LEU A 871 -20.68 31.02 16.22
CA LEU A 871 -21.88 30.96 15.38
C LEU A 871 -23.15 31.23 16.19
N ILE A 872 -23.31 30.61 17.37
CA ILE A 872 -24.48 30.83 18.23
C ILE A 872 -24.56 32.30 18.67
N ALA A 873 -23.43 32.90 19.04
CA ALA A 873 -23.37 34.29 19.45
C ALA A 873 -23.75 35.24 18.31
N ALA A 874 -23.18 35.06 17.12
CA ALA A 874 -23.44 35.87 15.93
C ALA A 874 -24.91 35.76 15.49
N VAL A 875 -25.47 34.54 15.45
CA VAL A 875 -26.91 34.36 15.19
C VAL A 875 -27.77 35.04 16.25
N GLY A 876 -27.33 35.04 17.52
CA GLY A 876 -27.97 35.78 18.61
C GLY A 876 -27.96 37.29 18.41
N GLU A 877 -26.91 37.85 17.82
CA GLU A 877 -26.82 39.28 17.49
C GLU A 877 -27.73 39.66 16.33
N ILE A 878 -27.69 38.90 15.23
CA ILE A 878 -28.60 39.05 14.08
C ILE A 878 -30.05 38.96 14.56
N SER A 879 -30.34 38.04 15.49
CA SER A 879 -31.67 37.88 16.05
C SER A 879 -32.15 39.10 16.85
N ARG A 880 -31.26 39.75 17.62
CA ARG A 880 -31.58 40.94 18.43
C ARG A 880 -31.63 42.23 17.63
N GLY A 881 -30.95 42.29 16.47
CA GLY A 881 -30.91 43.44 15.58
C GLY A 881 -32.16 43.65 14.72
N ARG A 882 -33.19 42.81 14.89
CA ARG A 882 -34.49 42.84 14.20
C ARG A 882 -35.36 44.04 14.58
#